data_AF-A0AAI9UBT6-F1
#
_entry.id   AF-A0AAI9UBT6-F1
#
_cell.length_a   1.000
_cell.length_b   1.000
_cell.length_c   1.000
_cell.angle_alpha   90.00
_cell.angle_beta   90.00
_cell.angle_gamma   90.00
#
_symmetry.space_group_name_H-M   'P 1'
#
loop_
_entity.id
_entity.type
_entity.pdbx_description
1 polymer ?
#
loop_
_entity_poly.entity_id
_entity_poly.type
_entity_poly.pdbx_seq_one_letter_code
_entity_poly.pdbx_strand_id
1 'polypeptide(L)'
;MRLINPIAGYPSDMATHDKVYDESWHAALRRCEATLERHDHERALGVKSIQDFRDELEKLTAEYQDRESHDAIRLIHPVLDHYETFAKNFVSMMAHPVDTSMMWGLLFLVFKLALGGSSPASQSTFNPLTEIKKWLDRIGHKLEVSNDCKNSIPDSDIRRVQKDTVEVNTYIVDLWLDIIMAFRNEGKGHEVSLNETAWDKLTIKFNIAYQNIDEATKRISRVAEMAEKQARKMHEMEVMQRLLTMGEAKQDRIRLPCNNLPVAKNKQFFGRKEILQKLDNHLQPASTQKPLSSIALYGLGGIGKTQIALAYAYHKLDDLDAVFWISAQDLHSIQQSFSRVALEALKLPDARPHAYQENMILVLTWMHTTSSKWLLIFDNVDTHDALDNCWPASKHGAILVTTRDVLVATLPIDKGLEIEEFGTDDGAEFLLQMASTRKRTPGENETAQQVSTLLGGLPLALNQMAALINARSCSIEEFQAMYIKHEQHLHKQKKNGWKYLGYQHSLDTVFEMSFANLKKDAKACLGVLSFLSADSVPSEMFMVADPSDLPDSLAFCENEFSLAEALEELTHHALVRKNIDKDTFRIHRLVQSEYRARMDDRQEQFDAATKLLLRKFPGERENKYDNEEWILYEKYIPQVLALSRNYADSQSKPNPLKASMDFVNLLVNAANGIHDNDTTNSVVGLLETADLAYSHCPEDEQDRLTWAHLQSLKCMYHFCTSEFSRSEREMTQGLEIRLEILEPHDLLLALSYSWLGMAVGAQERYEEGLDLLLKGRKILEGPAGKIPTRMMVWSFNTSRNYYCMGRFEEAEDLLSKALAAAEELGGWYQLAYAHLTFASLRTRMDRLDDANSHVNTTKHILETSGIAARFSWLSSYCAYRAGDVAMKQGRVQDAINETERAATIGRLVKVPIGILCRCIHAYSKALSLDPARKEEAEYQRQEARRVRSQILGDHGDLDDESDRAFDRLVKMDHR
;
A
#
# COMPACT_ATOMS: atom_id res chain seq x y z
N MET A 1 -6.12 56.99 -20.38
CA MET A 1 -5.43 58.02 -19.56
C MET A 1 -6.27 58.26 -18.30
N ARG A 2 -5.61 58.30 -17.12
CA ARG A 2 -6.10 58.30 -15.70
C ARG A 2 -6.35 56.88 -15.13
N LEU A 3 -5.35 56.20 -14.55
CA LEU A 3 -4.67 56.33 -13.23
C LEU A 3 -5.49 55.82 -12.04
N ILE A 4 -5.11 54.65 -11.50
CA ILE A 4 -4.98 54.38 -10.06
C ILE A 4 -3.69 53.55 -9.85
N ASN A 5 -2.88 53.99 -8.89
CA ASN A 5 -1.53 53.53 -8.54
C ASN A 5 -1.54 52.27 -7.62
N PRO A 6 -0.40 51.60 -7.41
CA PRO A 6 -0.29 50.23 -6.88
C PRO A 6 -0.26 50.20 -5.34
N ILE A 7 -0.79 49.12 -4.76
CA ILE A 7 -0.56 48.75 -3.36
C ILE A 7 0.42 47.58 -3.32
N ALA A 8 1.44 47.76 -2.49
CA ALA A 8 2.64 46.97 -2.37
C ALA A 8 2.45 45.61 -1.66
N GLY A 9 3.36 44.67 -1.97
CA GLY A 9 3.91 43.75 -0.98
C GLY A 9 3.40 42.30 -1.02
N TYR A 10 3.76 41.55 -2.07
CA TYR A 10 3.86 40.09 -1.98
C TYR A 10 5.32 39.68 -2.24
N PRO A 11 5.89 38.73 -1.48
CA PRO A 11 7.17 38.12 -1.82
C PRO A 11 7.03 37.42 -3.18
N SER A 12 7.85 37.84 -4.11
CA SER A 12 7.86 37.43 -5.52
C SER A 12 8.60 36.12 -5.70
N ASP A 13 8.03 34.97 -5.31
CA ASP A 13 8.61 33.67 -5.74
C ASP A 13 7.69 32.43 -5.64
N MET A 14 6.39 32.57 -5.88
CA MET A 14 5.58 31.47 -6.39
C MET A 14 4.61 32.02 -7.43
N ALA A 15 4.81 31.69 -8.70
CA ALA A 15 3.82 31.96 -9.74
C ALA A 15 2.50 31.28 -9.33
N THR A 16 1.39 32.02 -9.32
CA THR A 16 0.05 31.40 -9.22
C THR A 16 -0.16 30.49 -10.43
N HIS A 17 -0.94 29.41 -10.32
CA HIS A 17 -1.17 28.51 -11.46
C HIS A 17 -1.85 29.21 -12.65
N ASP A 18 -2.66 30.25 -12.40
CA ASP A 18 -3.15 31.15 -13.44
C ASP A 18 -2.01 31.85 -14.17
N LYS A 19 -0.96 32.26 -13.44
CA LYS A 19 0.26 32.85 -14.03
C LYS A 19 1.08 31.82 -14.81
N VAL A 20 1.14 30.58 -14.35
CA VAL A 20 1.77 29.47 -15.09
C VAL A 20 1.03 29.20 -16.39
N TYR A 21 -0.31 29.17 -16.35
CA TYR A 21 -1.14 29.10 -17.55
C TYR A 21 -0.91 30.31 -18.44
N ASP A 22 -0.96 31.52 -17.93
CA ASP A 22 -0.74 32.73 -18.71
C ASP A 22 0.65 32.72 -19.38
N GLU A 23 1.70 32.37 -18.65
CA GLU A 23 3.06 32.30 -19.18
C GLU A 23 3.17 31.21 -20.28
N SER A 24 2.62 30.02 -20.03
CA SER A 24 2.63 28.89 -20.98
C SER A 24 1.76 29.15 -22.20
N TRP A 25 0.54 29.65 -22.01
CA TRP A 25 -0.43 29.97 -23.05
C TRP A 25 0.05 31.11 -23.94
N HIS A 26 0.57 32.21 -23.36
CA HIS A 26 1.14 33.29 -24.16
C HIS A 26 2.42 32.84 -24.87
N ALA A 27 3.20 31.90 -24.33
CA ALA A 27 4.32 31.30 -25.04
C ALA A 27 3.84 30.48 -26.24
N ALA A 28 2.80 29.66 -26.08
CA ALA A 28 2.19 28.91 -27.17
C ALA A 28 1.60 29.83 -28.26
N LEU A 29 0.91 30.91 -27.88
CA LEU A 29 0.39 31.92 -28.82
C LEU A 29 1.51 32.63 -29.58
N ARG A 30 2.57 33.08 -28.89
CA ARG A 30 3.75 33.68 -29.56
C ARG A 30 4.41 32.70 -30.51
N ARG A 31 4.47 31.42 -30.13
CA ARG A 31 5.00 30.36 -30.99
C ARG A 31 4.11 30.20 -32.23
N CYS A 32 2.79 30.17 -32.08
CA CYS A 32 1.85 30.13 -33.20
C CYS A 32 2.04 31.33 -34.13
N GLU A 33 2.11 32.55 -33.60
CA GLU A 33 2.31 33.78 -34.38
C GLU A 33 3.66 33.80 -35.11
N ALA A 34 4.73 33.32 -34.48
CA ALA A 34 6.07 33.28 -35.08
C ALA A 34 6.23 32.17 -36.14
N THR A 35 5.38 31.14 -36.09
CA THR A 35 5.59 29.87 -36.79
C THR A 35 4.59 29.67 -37.92
N LEU A 36 3.33 30.09 -37.75
CA LEU A 36 2.29 29.97 -38.77
C LEU A 36 2.42 31.06 -39.84
N GLU A 37 2.08 30.70 -41.08
CA GLU A 37 1.89 31.72 -42.11
C GLU A 37 0.71 32.63 -41.76
N ARG A 38 0.75 33.89 -42.20
CA ARG A 38 -0.27 34.90 -41.87
C ARG A 38 -1.71 34.44 -42.15
N HIS A 39 -1.93 33.73 -43.25
CA HIS A 39 -3.25 33.24 -43.64
C HIS A 39 -3.76 32.09 -42.74
N ASP A 40 -2.87 31.19 -42.31
CA ASP A 40 -3.18 30.09 -41.38
C ASP A 40 -3.45 30.65 -39.98
N HIS A 41 -2.67 31.63 -39.53
CA HIS A 41 -2.89 32.31 -38.27
C HIS A 41 -4.25 33.04 -38.24
N GLU A 42 -4.58 33.80 -39.29
CA GLU A 42 -5.88 34.45 -39.42
C GLU A 42 -7.03 33.43 -39.48
N ARG A 43 -6.83 32.25 -40.09
CA ARG A 43 -7.83 31.18 -40.14
C ARG A 43 -8.03 30.48 -38.80
N ALA A 44 -6.95 30.17 -38.07
CA ALA A 44 -7.02 29.59 -36.73
C ALA A 44 -7.78 30.51 -35.75
N LEU A 45 -7.54 31.82 -35.82
CA LEU A 45 -8.26 32.81 -34.99
C LEU A 45 -9.76 32.91 -35.31
N GLY A 46 -10.20 32.40 -36.46
CA GLY A 46 -11.60 32.37 -36.89
C GLY A 46 -12.43 31.24 -36.27
N VAL A 47 -11.79 30.19 -35.75
CA VAL A 47 -12.46 29.03 -35.14
C VAL A 47 -12.25 29.10 -33.62
N LYS A 48 -13.27 29.53 -32.88
CA LYS A 48 -13.14 29.85 -31.44
C LYS A 48 -13.74 28.81 -30.52
N SER A 49 -14.58 27.94 -31.07
CA SER A 49 -15.30 26.93 -30.31
C SER A 49 -15.39 25.62 -31.09
N ILE A 50 -15.77 24.55 -30.39
CA ILE A 50 -16.12 23.28 -31.05
C ILE A 50 -17.28 23.45 -32.03
N GLN A 51 -18.23 24.36 -31.77
CA GLN A 51 -19.33 24.60 -32.71
C GLN A 51 -18.81 25.24 -34.00
N ASP A 52 -17.95 26.27 -33.89
CA ASP A 52 -17.30 26.86 -35.06
C ASP A 52 -16.49 25.80 -35.84
N PHE A 53 -15.81 24.90 -35.13
CA PHE A 53 -15.07 23.79 -35.73
C PHE A 53 -15.98 22.82 -36.47
N ARG A 54 -17.12 22.42 -35.88
CA ARG A 54 -18.13 21.55 -36.51
C ARG A 54 -18.73 22.22 -37.76
N ASP A 55 -19.07 23.49 -37.67
CA ASP A 55 -19.59 24.27 -38.81
C ASP A 55 -18.57 24.36 -39.95
N GLU A 56 -17.27 24.47 -39.62
CA GLU A 56 -16.19 24.47 -40.60
C GLU A 56 -15.92 23.08 -41.21
N LEU A 57 -16.06 22.00 -40.44
CA LEU A 57 -16.02 20.62 -40.98
C LEU A 57 -17.18 20.34 -41.95
N GLU A 58 -18.38 20.84 -41.66
CA GLU A 58 -19.52 20.72 -42.58
C GLU A 58 -19.24 21.42 -43.91
N LYS A 59 -18.61 22.60 -43.88
CA LYS A 59 -18.17 23.29 -45.11
C LYS A 59 -17.13 22.49 -45.89
N LEU A 60 -16.20 21.82 -45.22
CA LEU A 60 -15.20 20.96 -45.88
C LEU A 60 -15.83 19.73 -46.56
N THR A 61 -16.94 19.21 -46.02
CA THR A 61 -17.73 18.14 -46.67
C THR A 61 -18.24 18.56 -48.07
N ALA A 62 -18.51 19.85 -48.26
CA ALA A 62 -18.90 20.37 -49.57
C ALA A 62 -17.69 20.59 -50.52
N GLU A 63 -16.49 20.79 -49.97
CA GLU A 63 -15.25 21.05 -50.71
C GLU A 63 -14.60 19.75 -51.23
N TYR A 64 -14.60 18.69 -50.42
CA TYR A 64 -14.07 17.37 -50.78
C TYR A 64 -15.22 16.42 -51.09
N GLN A 65 -15.30 15.87 -52.32
CA GLN A 65 -16.41 15.00 -52.75
C GLN A 65 -16.10 13.51 -52.68
N ASP A 66 -14.90 13.12 -52.25
CA ASP A 66 -14.51 11.73 -52.14
C ASP A 66 -15.04 11.07 -50.86
N ARG A 67 -15.31 9.78 -50.96
CA ARG A 67 -15.92 8.99 -49.87
C ARG A 67 -15.02 8.90 -48.65
N GLU A 68 -13.70 8.89 -48.82
CA GLU A 68 -12.74 8.72 -47.74
C GLU A 68 -12.66 9.96 -46.85
N SER A 69 -12.62 11.16 -47.46
CA SER A 69 -12.73 12.44 -46.77
C SER A 69 -14.06 12.59 -46.02
N HIS A 70 -15.18 12.19 -46.63
CA HIS A 70 -16.51 12.22 -45.99
C HIS A 70 -16.59 11.26 -44.79
N ASP A 71 -16.10 10.04 -44.96
CA ASP A 71 -16.07 9.05 -43.87
C ASP A 71 -15.16 9.54 -42.73
N ALA A 72 -14.02 10.17 -43.03
CA ALA A 72 -13.13 10.76 -42.03
C ALA A 72 -13.76 11.93 -41.26
N ILE A 73 -14.44 12.87 -41.95
CA ILE A 73 -15.18 13.98 -41.32
C ILE A 73 -16.28 13.43 -40.41
N ARG A 74 -17.03 12.42 -40.85
CA ARG A 74 -18.10 11.83 -40.04
C ARG A 74 -17.55 11.14 -38.79
N LEU A 75 -16.44 10.42 -38.93
CA LEU A 75 -15.91 9.57 -37.85
C LEU A 75 -15.14 10.34 -36.77
N ILE A 76 -14.78 11.61 -36.98
CA ILE A 76 -14.10 12.41 -35.95
C ILE A 76 -15.06 12.97 -34.90
N HIS A 77 -16.35 13.12 -35.21
CA HIS A 77 -17.32 13.76 -34.33
C HIS A 77 -17.38 13.17 -32.90
N PRO A 78 -17.46 11.84 -32.69
CA PRO A 78 -17.50 11.26 -31.34
C PRO A 78 -16.24 11.58 -30.51
N VAL A 79 -15.09 11.68 -31.17
CA VAL A 79 -13.80 11.96 -30.52
C VAL A 79 -13.79 13.35 -29.90
N LEU A 80 -14.42 14.31 -30.58
CA LEU A 80 -14.44 15.72 -30.17
C LEU A 80 -15.17 15.95 -28.85
N ASP A 81 -16.11 15.07 -28.47
CA ASP A 81 -16.87 15.19 -27.22
C ASP A 81 -15.95 15.06 -26.00
N HIS A 82 -14.90 14.22 -26.07
CA HIS A 82 -13.90 14.10 -25.01
C HIS A 82 -13.06 15.37 -24.88
N TYR A 83 -12.68 16.00 -26.01
CA TYR A 83 -11.93 17.27 -26.02
C TYR A 83 -12.80 18.44 -25.54
N GLU A 84 -14.08 18.45 -25.88
CA GLU A 84 -15.03 19.46 -25.43
C GLU A 84 -15.23 19.38 -23.91
N THR A 85 -15.47 18.17 -23.41
CA THR A 85 -15.64 17.93 -21.97
C THR A 85 -14.37 18.32 -21.23
N PHE A 86 -13.20 17.99 -21.77
CA PHE A 86 -11.91 18.41 -21.22
C PHE A 86 -11.76 19.93 -21.19
N ALA A 87 -12.06 20.63 -22.29
CA ALA A 87 -11.98 22.09 -22.34
C ALA A 87 -12.92 22.75 -21.33
N LYS A 88 -14.16 22.25 -21.18
CA LYS A 88 -15.12 22.74 -20.18
C LYS A 88 -14.62 22.51 -18.76
N ASN A 89 -14.05 21.32 -18.50
CA ASN A 89 -13.49 20.96 -17.22
C ASN A 89 -12.28 21.85 -16.88
N PHE A 90 -11.36 22.00 -17.83
CA PHE A 90 -10.22 22.90 -17.74
C PHE A 90 -10.64 24.33 -17.40
N VAL A 91 -11.58 24.92 -18.15
CA VAL A 91 -12.08 26.28 -17.89
C VAL A 91 -12.71 26.39 -16.49
N SER A 92 -13.48 25.38 -16.07
CA SER A 92 -14.12 25.39 -14.74
C SER A 92 -13.13 25.24 -13.58
N MET A 93 -11.94 24.68 -13.83
CA MET A 93 -10.89 24.49 -12.82
C MET A 93 -10.03 25.74 -12.62
N MET A 94 -10.06 26.71 -13.53
CA MET A 94 -9.28 27.94 -13.44
C MET A 94 -10.01 29.00 -12.60
N ALA A 95 -9.24 29.82 -11.86
CA ALA A 95 -9.85 30.87 -11.02
C ALA A 95 -10.36 32.06 -11.85
N HIS A 96 -9.84 32.22 -13.07
CA HIS A 96 -10.25 33.22 -14.04
C HIS A 96 -10.64 32.54 -15.37
N PRO A 97 -11.57 33.12 -16.15
CA PRO A 97 -11.90 32.61 -17.47
C PRO A 97 -10.67 32.54 -18.37
N VAL A 98 -10.35 31.35 -18.87
CA VAL A 98 -9.22 31.08 -19.77
C VAL A 98 -9.69 30.87 -21.20
N ASP A 99 -8.89 31.31 -22.18
CA ASP A 99 -9.23 31.21 -23.60
C ASP A 99 -8.75 29.88 -24.19
N THR A 100 -9.67 29.08 -24.72
CA THR A 100 -9.36 27.82 -25.42
C THR A 100 -9.51 27.93 -26.94
N SER A 101 -9.71 29.13 -27.49
CA SER A 101 -10.03 29.33 -28.91
C SER A 101 -8.94 28.80 -29.85
N MET A 102 -7.67 29.10 -29.56
CA MET A 102 -6.54 28.66 -30.38
C MET A 102 -6.44 27.13 -30.45
N MET A 103 -6.95 26.44 -29.42
CA MET A 103 -7.01 24.98 -29.41
C MET A 103 -7.82 24.49 -30.63
N TRP A 104 -9.06 24.97 -30.77
CA TRP A 104 -9.94 24.59 -31.86
C TRP A 104 -9.45 25.05 -33.24
N GLY A 105 -8.85 26.24 -33.31
CA GLY A 105 -8.25 26.77 -34.54
C GLY A 105 -7.11 25.94 -35.10
N LEU A 106 -6.18 25.50 -34.26
CA LEU A 106 -5.07 24.65 -34.70
C LEU A 106 -5.53 23.26 -35.10
N LEU A 107 -6.45 22.66 -34.34
CA LEU A 107 -7.04 21.37 -34.69
C LEU A 107 -7.72 21.42 -36.08
N PHE A 108 -8.39 22.52 -36.40
CA PHE A 108 -9.01 22.72 -37.72
C PHE A 108 -7.96 22.71 -38.83
N LEU A 109 -6.85 23.44 -38.64
CA LEU A 109 -5.77 23.47 -39.62
C LEU A 109 -5.12 22.09 -39.80
N VAL A 110 -4.86 21.36 -38.71
CA VAL A 110 -4.36 19.99 -38.74
C VAL A 110 -5.25 19.12 -39.62
N PHE A 111 -6.57 19.15 -39.38
CA PHE A 111 -7.51 18.31 -40.12
C PHE A 111 -7.63 18.74 -41.59
N LYS A 112 -7.66 20.04 -41.87
CA LYS A 112 -7.70 20.57 -43.24
C LYS A 112 -6.45 20.21 -44.05
N LEU A 113 -5.27 20.28 -43.45
CA LEU A 113 -4.01 19.90 -44.09
C LEU A 113 -3.94 18.40 -44.35
N ALA A 114 -4.41 17.58 -43.40
CA ALA A 114 -4.49 16.15 -43.56
C ALA A 114 -5.41 15.74 -44.71
N LEU A 115 -6.58 16.38 -44.85
CA LEU A 115 -7.50 16.17 -45.97
C LEU A 115 -6.87 16.54 -47.32
N GLY A 116 -6.15 17.67 -47.39
CA GLY A 116 -5.47 18.12 -48.61
C GLY A 116 -4.32 17.21 -49.07
N GLY A 117 -3.73 16.44 -48.15
CA GLY A 117 -2.63 15.50 -48.45
C GLY A 117 -3.07 14.12 -48.93
N SER A 118 -4.36 13.78 -48.83
CA SER A 118 -4.90 12.44 -49.15
C SER A 118 -5.40 12.30 -50.60
N SER A 119 -4.90 13.10 -51.55
CA SER A 119 -5.38 13.09 -52.94
C SER A 119 -5.19 11.72 -53.62
N PRO A 120 -6.21 11.19 -54.34
CA PRO A 120 -6.18 9.88 -55.00
C PRO A 120 -5.15 9.74 -56.14
N ALA A 121 -4.40 10.80 -56.46
CA ALA A 121 -3.32 10.79 -57.45
C ALA A 121 -2.00 10.20 -56.90
N SER A 122 -1.83 10.07 -55.59
CA SER A 122 -0.63 9.46 -55.00
C SER A 122 -0.80 7.94 -54.89
N GLN A 123 0.06 7.16 -55.55
CA GLN A 123 0.10 5.69 -55.42
C GLN A 123 0.71 5.23 -54.07
N SER A 124 0.58 6.05 -53.02
CA SER A 124 1.09 5.81 -51.68
C SER A 124 0.08 4.98 -50.88
N THR A 125 0.54 3.89 -50.26
CA THR A 125 -0.24 3.12 -49.27
C THR A 125 -0.43 3.86 -47.93
N PHE A 126 0.10 5.07 -47.79
CA PHE A 126 0.12 5.85 -46.55
C PHE A 126 -0.84 7.05 -46.64
N ASN A 127 -1.84 7.10 -45.75
CA ASN A 127 -2.83 8.18 -45.65
C ASN A 127 -2.67 8.96 -44.31
N PRO A 128 -2.17 10.21 -44.34
CA PRO A 128 -2.00 11.05 -43.16
C PRO A 128 -3.29 11.27 -42.34
N LEU A 129 -4.45 11.37 -43.00
CA LEU A 129 -5.75 11.58 -42.37
C LEU A 129 -6.14 10.42 -41.45
N THR A 130 -5.90 9.19 -41.91
CA THR A 130 -6.18 7.98 -41.15
C THR A 130 -5.29 7.89 -39.90
N GLU A 131 -4.01 8.26 -40.01
CA GLU A 131 -3.11 8.23 -38.86
C GLU A 131 -3.37 9.36 -37.85
N ILE A 132 -3.65 10.57 -38.31
CA ILE A 132 -4.03 11.70 -37.44
C ILE A 132 -5.31 11.38 -36.68
N LYS A 133 -6.30 10.75 -37.32
CA LYS A 133 -7.50 10.27 -36.63
C LYS A 133 -7.14 9.30 -35.50
N LYS A 134 -6.30 8.28 -35.77
CA LYS A 134 -5.85 7.35 -34.72
C LYS A 134 -5.15 8.06 -33.56
N TRP A 135 -4.38 9.12 -33.84
CA TRP A 135 -3.73 9.92 -32.80
C TRP A 135 -4.74 10.70 -31.96
N LEU A 136 -5.77 11.28 -32.59
CA LEU A 136 -6.85 11.98 -31.90
C LEU A 136 -7.68 11.03 -31.03
N ASP A 137 -8.01 9.83 -31.54
CA ASP A 137 -8.71 8.76 -30.79
C ASP A 137 -7.92 8.39 -29.53
N ARG A 138 -6.61 8.14 -29.70
CA ARG A 138 -5.72 7.77 -28.59
C ARG A 138 -5.65 8.85 -27.51
N ILE A 139 -5.53 10.11 -27.88
CA ILE A 139 -5.53 11.23 -26.93
C ILE A 139 -6.93 11.39 -26.31
N GLY A 140 -8.00 11.29 -27.10
CA GLY A 140 -9.40 11.38 -26.65
C GLY A 140 -9.72 10.41 -25.51
N HIS A 141 -9.31 9.14 -25.64
CA HIS A 141 -9.46 8.15 -24.57
C HIS A 141 -8.69 8.52 -23.28
N LYS A 142 -7.58 9.26 -23.36
CA LYS A 142 -6.86 9.76 -22.17
C LYS A 142 -7.59 10.93 -21.53
N LEU A 143 -8.20 11.79 -22.33
CA LEU A 143 -9.02 12.90 -21.85
C LEU A 143 -10.31 12.40 -21.19
N GLU A 144 -10.94 11.36 -21.73
CA GLU A 144 -12.11 10.69 -21.14
C GLU A 144 -11.86 10.29 -19.69
N VAL A 145 -10.79 9.55 -19.44
CA VAL A 145 -10.38 9.13 -18.09
C VAL A 145 -10.19 10.33 -17.15
N SER A 146 -9.62 11.43 -17.65
CA SER A 146 -9.48 12.68 -16.87
C SER A 146 -10.81 13.41 -16.64
N ASN A 147 -11.76 13.30 -17.56
CA ASN A 147 -13.03 13.99 -17.50
C ASN A 147 -13.96 13.40 -16.43
N ASP A 148 -13.97 12.08 -16.31
CA ASP A 148 -14.75 11.35 -15.30
C ASP A 148 -14.32 11.72 -13.87
N CYS A 149 -13.07 12.14 -13.70
CA CYS A 149 -12.49 12.49 -12.42
C CYS A 149 -13.01 13.80 -11.81
N LYS A 150 -13.63 14.70 -12.59
CA LYS A 150 -13.95 16.07 -12.11
C LYS A 150 -14.89 16.08 -10.91
N ASN A 151 -15.96 15.29 -10.95
CA ASN A 151 -16.97 15.28 -9.87
C ASN A 151 -16.42 14.65 -8.58
N SER A 152 -15.33 13.92 -8.70
CA SER A 152 -14.66 13.22 -7.61
C SER A 152 -13.61 14.08 -6.90
N ILE A 153 -13.19 15.21 -7.48
CA ILE A 153 -12.19 16.11 -6.92
C ILE A 153 -12.89 17.24 -6.13
N PRO A 154 -12.71 17.31 -4.80
CA PRO A 154 -13.22 18.41 -3.98
C PRO A 154 -12.62 19.74 -4.39
N ASP A 155 -13.36 20.84 -4.19
CA ASP A 155 -12.88 22.20 -4.47
C ASP A 155 -11.54 22.53 -3.80
N SER A 156 -11.25 21.92 -2.64
CA SER A 156 -9.98 22.07 -1.93
C SER A 156 -8.78 21.51 -2.70
N ASP A 157 -8.99 20.48 -3.51
CA ASP A 157 -7.96 19.70 -4.21
C ASP A 157 -7.83 20.05 -5.69
N ILE A 158 -8.75 20.85 -6.26
CA ILE A 158 -8.66 21.38 -7.63
C ILE A 158 -7.28 21.99 -7.90
N ARG A 159 -6.70 22.69 -6.91
CA ARG A 159 -5.35 23.28 -7.01
C ARG A 159 -4.22 22.29 -7.29
N ARG A 160 -4.39 21.01 -6.93
CA ARG A 160 -3.38 19.97 -7.13
C ARG A 160 -3.36 19.49 -8.58
N VAL A 161 -4.49 19.49 -9.27
CA VAL A 161 -4.62 19.04 -10.67
C VAL A 161 -4.57 20.16 -11.70
N GLN A 162 -4.71 21.42 -11.26
CA GLN A 162 -4.65 22.59 -12.15
C GLN A 162 -3.40 22.62 -13.02
N LYS A 163 -2.21 22.38 -12.42
CA LYS A 163 -0.95 22.36 -13.16
C LYS A 163 -0.94 21.30 -14.25
N ASP A 164 -1.33 20.06 -13.92
CA ASP A 164 -1.37 18.96 -14.88
C ASP A 164 -2.40 19.20 -15.99
N THR A 165 -3.52 19.84 -15.66
CA THR A 165 -4.55 20.19 -16.66
C THR A 165 -4.04 21.26 -17.63
N VAL A 166 -3.26 22.24 -17.14
CA VAL A 166 -2.55 23.21 -17.98
C VAL A 166 -1.52 22.51 -18.86
N GLU A 167 -0.70 21.60 -18.30
CA GLU A 167 0.30 20.84 -19.05
C GLU A 167 -0.33 20.02 -20.19
N VAL A 168 -1.44 19.30 -19.93
CA VAL A 168 -2.18 18.54 -20.96
C VAL A 168 -2.60 19.45 -22.11
N ASN A 169 -3.19 20.61 -21.81
CA ASN A 169 -3.60 21.58 -22.84
C ASN A 169 -2.39 22.05 -23.67
N THR A 170 -1.30 22.43 -23.01
CA THR A 170 -0.07 22.87 -23.69
C THR A 170 0.51 21.79 -24.61
N TYR A 171 0.58 20.52 -24.17
CA TYR A 171 1.08 19.43 -25.01
C TYR A 171 0.20 19.18 -26.24
N ILE A 172 -1.12 19.32 -26.13
CA ILE A 172 -2.05 19.21 -27.26
C ILE A 172 -1.80 20.32 -28.28
N VAL A 173 -1.69 21.57 -27.81
CA VAL A 173 -1.45 22.74 -28.66
C VAL A 173 -0.09 22.65 -29.38
N ASP A 174 0.97 22.29 -28.65
CA ASP A 174 2.32 22.13 -29.22
C ASP A 174 2.36 21.01 -30.27
N LEU A 175 1.67 19.90 -30.03
CA LEU A 175 1.57 18.79 -30.98
C LEU A 175 0.88 19.25 -32.27
N TRP A 176 -0.25 19.96 -32.18
CA TRP A 176 -0.93 20.44 -33.38
C TRP A 176 -0.09 21.42 -34.19
N LEU A 177 0.64 22.31 -33.52
CA LEU A 177 1.57 23.21 -34.19
C LEU A 177 2.68 22.44 -34.91
N ASP A 178 3.24 21.40 -34.27
CA ASP A 178 4.25 20.55 -34.87
C ASP A 178 3.74 19.78 -36.10
N ILE A 179 2.48 19.32 -36.08
CA ILE A 179 1.82 18.68 -37.23
C ILE A 179 1.69 19.69 -38.38
N ILE A 180 1.13 20.87 -38.12
CA ILE A 180 0.95 21.92 -39.15
C ILE A 180 2.28 22.26 -39.82
N MET A 181 3.33 22.42 -39.02
CA MET A 181 4.67 22.75 -39.52
C MET A 181 5.31 21.64 -40.36
N ALA A 182 5.06 20.38 -40.01
CA ALA A 182 5.54 19.26 -40.81
C ALA A 182 4.94 19.34 -42.23
N PHE A 183 3.62 19.53 -42.35
CA PHE A 183 2.94 19.63 -43.64
C PHE A 183 3.42 20.85 -44.46
N ARG A 184 3.69 21.99 -43.82
CA ARG A 184 4.08 23.23 -44.50
C ARG A 184 5.55 23.24 -44.95
N ASN A 185 6.46 22.70 -44.15
CA ASN A 185 7.90 22.71 -44.49
C ASN A 185 8.25 21.84 -45.71
N GLU A 186 7.42 20.86 -46.04
CA GLU A 186 7.63 19.96 -47.19
C GLU A 186 6.89 20.43 -48.46
N GLY A 187 5.94 21.35 -48.35
CA GLY A 187 5.14 21.85 -49.47
C GLY A 187 5.81 22.98 -50.24
N LYS A 188 6.24 22.73 -51.49
CA LYS A 188 6.43 23.79 -52.50
C LYS A 188 5.31 23.73 -53.53
N GLY A 189 4.20 24.42 -53.24
CA GLY A 189 3.02 24.46 -54.12
C GLY A 189 1.77 23.81 -53.51
N HIS A 190 0.68 23.74 -54.28
CA HIS A 190 -0.65 23.32 -53.83
C HIS A 190 -0.83 21.80 -53.61
N GLU A 191 0.23 21.00 -53.70
CA GLU A 191 0.20 19.55 -53.36
C GLU A 191 1.03 19.29 -52.10
N VAL A 192 0.33 18.98 -51.01
CA VAL A 192 0.86 18.89 -49.65
C VAL A 192 1.00 17.41 -49.28
N SER A 193 2.09 16.75 -49.69
CA SER A 193 2.38 15.37 -49.29
C SER A 193 3.61 15.35 -48.37
N LEU A 194 3.45 14.79 -47.17
CA LEU A 194 4.57 14.49 -46.26
C LEU A 194 5.37 13.31 -46.80
N ASN A 195 6.70 13.41 -46.83
CA ASN A 195 7.54 12.24 -47.07
C ASN A 195 7.67 11.37 -45.81
N GLU A 196 8.14 10.13 -46.01
CA GLU A 196 8.30 9.12 -44.96
C GLU A 196 9.21 9.60 -43.81
N THR A 197 10.30 10.32 -44.12
CA THR A 197 11.24 10.84 -43.11
C THR A 197 10.64 11.96 -42.25
N ALA A 198 9.81 12.83 -42.82
CA ALA A 198 9.08 13.86 -42.08
C ALA A 198 8.00 13.24 -41.20
N TRP A 199 7.32 12.21 -41.71
CA TRP A 199 6.34 11.45 -40.96
C TRP A 199 6.96 10.72 -39.75
N ASP A 200 8.13 10.11 -39.91
CA ASP A 200 8.85 9.45 -38.80
C ASP A 200 9.20 10.44 -37.69
N LYS A 201 9.69 11.64 -38.06
CA LYS A 201 9.99 12.71 -37.10
C LYS A 201 8.72 13.18 -36.37
N LEU A 202 7.60 13.31 -37.09
CA LEU A 202 6.33 13.69 -36.50
C LEU A 202 5.79 12.61 -35.55
N THR A 203 5.97 11.34 -35.91
CA THR A 203 5.60 10.19 -35.07
C THR A 203 6.38 10.18 -33.76
N ILE A 204 7.68 10.51 -33.78
CA ILE A 204 8.48 10.67 -32.54
C ILE A 204 7.90 11.78 -31.66
N LYS A 205 7.56 12.94 -32.24
CA LYS A 205 6.96 14.05 -31.50
C LYS A 205 5.60 13.69 -30.91
N PHE A 206 4.73 13.03 -31.68
CA PHE A 206 3.47 12.50 -31.20
C PHE A 206 3.66 11.55 -30.02
N ASN A 207 4.59 10.59 -30.13
CA ASN A 207 4.83 9.64 -29.05
C ASN A 207 5.28 10.32 -27.74
N ILE A 208 6.13 11.36 -27.83
CA ILE A 208 6.54 12.16 -26.68
C ILE A 208 5.35 12.93 -26.09
N ALA A 209 4.58 13.65 -26.92
CA ALA A 209 3.42 14.40 -26.45
C ALA A 209 2.36 13.47 -25.82
N TYR A 210 2.09 12.32 -26.45
CA TYR A 210 1.18 11.31 -25.95
C TYR A 210 1.63 10.74 -24.60
N GLN A 211 2.93 10.45 -24.43
CA GLN A 211 3.48 10.00 -23.15
C GLN A 211 3.29 11.08 -22.06
N ASN A 212 3.59 12.34 -22.38
CA ASN A 212 3.41 13.44 -21.43
C ASN A 212 1.94 13.65 -21.04
N ILE A 213 1.01 13.56 -22.01
CA ILE A 213 -0.44 13.63 -21.76
C ILE A 213 -0.90 12.44 -20.90
N ASP A 214 -0.45 11.22 -21.20
CA ASP A 214 -0.77 10.03 -20.43
C ASP A 214 -0.26 10.14 -18.98
N GLU A 215 0.95 10.66 -18.77
CA GLU A 215 1.49 10.89 -17.43
C GLU A 215 0.71 11.96 -16.65
N ALA A 216 0.36 13.08 -17.29
CA ALA A 216 -0.40 14.15 -16.65
C ALA A 216 -1.85 13.72 -16.33
N THR A 217 -2.53 13.06 -17.26
CA THR A 217 -3.89 12.52 -17.03
C THR A 217 -3.89 11.46 -15.92
N LYS A 218 -2.87 10.59 -15.85
CA LYS A 218 -2.69 9.66 -14.72
C LYS A 218 -2.51 10.38 -13.38
N ARG A 219 -1.81 11.52 -13.33
CA ARG A 219 -1.68 12.32 -12.10
C ARG A 219 -3.02 12.92 -11.68
N ILE A 220 -3.82 13.42 -12.64
CA ILE A 220 -5.18 13.92 -12.38
C ILE A 220 -6.07 12.82 -11.80
N SER A 221 -6.10 11.64 -12.43
CA SER A 221 -6.92 10.52 -11.96
C SER A 221 -6.52 10.05 -10.56
N ARG A 222 -5.22 10.04 -10.25
CA ARG A 222 -4.76 9.71 -8.91
C ARG A 222 -5.28 10.69 -7.86
N VAL A 223 -5.26 11.99 -8.12
CA VAL A 223 -5.80 12.98 -7.16
C VAL A 223 -7.29 12.74 -6.91
N ALA A 224 -8.06 12.43 -7.96
CA ALA A 224 -9.48 12.12 -7.83
C ALA A 224 -9.73 10.85 -7.02
N GLU A 225 -9.06 9.74 -7.36
CA GLU A 225 -9.14 8.49 -6.61
C GLU A 225 -8.82 8.68 -5.13
N MET A 226 -7.79 9.48 -4.83
CA MET A 226 -7.36 9.76 -3.48
C MET A 226 -8.36 10.62 -2.71
N ALA A 227 -8.94 11.63 -3.35
CA ALA A 227 -9.93 12.48 -2.71
C ALA A 227 -11.21 11.69 -2.36
N GLU A 228 -11.65 10.81 -3.26
CA GLU A 228 -12.73 9.90 -2.95
C GLU A 228 -12.38 8.93 -1.81
N LYS A 229 -11.17 8.34 -1.84
CA LYS A 229 -10.69 7.47 -0.75
C LYS A 229 -10.70 8.21 0.58
N GLN A 230 -10.27 9.47 0.60
CA GLN A 230 -10.26 10.30 1.80
C GLN A 230 -11.67 10.63 2.30
N ALA A 231 -12.60 10.98 1.40
CA ALA A 231 -13.99 11.24 1.75
C ALA A 231 -14.67 9.99 2.35
N ARG A 232 -14.47 8.82 1.71
CA ARG A 232 -14.94 7.52 2.22
C ARG A 232 -14.38 7.23 3.60
N LYS A 233 -13.07 7.45 3.79
CA LYS A 233 -12.41 7.22 5.07
C LYS A 233 -12.89 8.17 6.17
N MET A 234 -13.25 9.40 5.83
CA MET A 234 -13.85 10.34 6.79
C MET A 234 -15.18 9.81 7.33
N HIS A 235 -16.03 9.30 6.44
CA HIS A 235 -17.29 8.67 6.84
C HIS A 235 -17.05 7.40 7.69
N GLU A 236 -16.08 6.56 7.31
CA GLU A 236 -15.63 5.42 8.11
C GLU A 236 -15.18 5.85 9.53
N MET A 237 -14.38 6.92 9.64
CA MET A 237 -13.97 7.48 10.92
C MET A 237 -15.15 7.99 11.76
N GLU A 238 -16.17 8.59 11.15
CA GLU A 238 -17.38 9.03 11.86
C GLU A 238 -18.17 7.85 12.46
N VAL A 239 -18.40 6.79 11.66
CA VAL A 239 -19.09 5.58 12.13
C VAL A 239 -18.31 4.90 13.25
N MET A 240 -16.99 4.81 13.08
CA MET A 240 -16.08 4.34 14.10
C MET A 240 -16.17 5.18 15.38
N GLN A 241 -16.13 6.51 15.29
CA GLN A 241 -16.20 7.39 16.46
C GLN A 241 -17.50 7.16 17.24
N ARG A 242 -18.63 6.99 16.53
CA ARG A 242 -19.90 6.60 17.17
C ARG A 242 -19.77 5.26 17.88
N LEU A 243 -19.21 4.24 17.23
CA LEU A 243 -19.00 2.92 17.83
C LEU A 243 -18.06 2.95 19.05
N LEU A 244 -17.03 3.78 19.05
CA LEU A 244 -16.11 3.97 20.19
C LEU A 244 -16.82 4.67 21.36
N THR A 245 -17.59 5.72 21.08
CA THR A 245 -18.24 6.58 22.08
C THR A 245 -19.57 6.04 22.63
N MET A 246 -20.03 4.87 22.16
CA MET A 246 -21.28 4.21 22.59
C MET A 246 -21.27 3.65 24.04
N GLY A 247 -20.21 3.90 24.82
CA GLY A 247 -20.16 3.64 26.27
C GLY A 247 -19.69 4.87 27.03
N GLU A 248 -20.03 4.97 28.32
CA GLU A 248 -19.55 6.06 29.19
C GLU A 248 -18.01 6.10 29.20
N ALA A 249 -17.44 6.97 28.37
CA ALA A 249 -16.01 7.20 28.35
C ALA A 249 -15.60 7.87 29.66
N LYS A 250 -14.80 7.18 30.48
CA LYS A 250 -13.99 7.87 31.47
C LYS A 250 -13.01 8.75 30.69
N GLN A 251 -13.28 10.04 30.62
CA GLN A 251 -12.32 11.03 30.12
C GLN A 251 -11.16 11.14 31.12
N ASP A 252 -10.27 10.16 31.13
CA ASP A 252 -8.94 10.40 31.66
C ASP A 252 -8.25 11.40 30.73
N ARG A 253 -7.78 12.51 31.31
CA ARG A 253 -7.09 13.55 30.54
C ARG A 253 -5.80 12.98 29.97
N ILE A 254 -5.74 12.95 28.64
CA ILE A 254 -4.52 12.65 27.87
C ILE A 254 -3.41 13.59 28.34
N ARG A 255 -2.23 13.02 28.63
CA ARG A 255 -1.07 13.79 29.12
C ARG A 255 -0.27 14.31 27.94
N LEU A 256 -0.23 15.64 27.80
CA LEU A 256 0.58 16.36 26.82
C LEU A 256 1.60 17.25 27.58
N PRO A 257 2.79 17.52 27.02
CA PRO A 257 3.27 17.04 25.73
C PRO A 257 3.68 15.56 25.74
N CYS A 258 3.60 14.88 24.59
CA CYS A 258 3.98 13.47 24.47
C CYS A 258 4.69 13.15 23.14
N ASN A 259 5.48 12.06 23.10
CA ASN A 259 6.09 11.57 21.86
C ASN A 259 6.39 10.06 21.92
N ASN A 260 6.66 9.45 20.77
CA ASN A 260 7.11 8.05 20.66
C ASN A 260 8.38 7.91 19.76
N LEU A 261 9.31 8.87 19.83
CA LEU A 261 10.49 8.88 18.95
C LEU A 261 11.27 7.55 19.05
N PRO A 262 11.73 6.99 17.92
CA PRO A 262 12.18 5.59 17.85
C PRO A 262 13.55 5.37 18.49
N VAL A 263 14.38 6.42 18.54
CA VAL A 263 15.74 6.40 19.07
C VAL A 263 16.09 7.74 19.71
N ALA A 264 17.07 7.73 20.60
CA ALA A 264 17.62 8.93 21.23
C ALA A 264 18.16 9.95 20.20
N LYS A 265 18.19 11.23 20.60
CA LYS A 265 18.69 12.34 19.76
C LYS A 265 20.11 12.04 19.28
N ASN A 266 20.30 12.07 17.97
CA ASN A 266 21.62 11.95 17.38
C ASN A 266 22.46 13.21 17.70
N LYS A 267 23.36 13.10 18.69
CA LYS A 267 24.26 14.18 19.11
C LYS A 267 25.33 14.53 18.07
N GLN A 268 25.53 13.65 17.08
CA GLN A 268 26.49 13.79 15.99
C GLN A 268 25.81 14.19 14.66
N PHE A 269 24.53 14.60 14.69
CA PHE A 269 23.87 15.13 13.50
C PHE A 269 24.61 16.36 12.97
N PHE A 270 24.81 16.43 11.66
CA PHE A 270 25.64 17.45 11.01
C PHE A 270 24.92 18.10 9.82
N GLY A 271 25.13 19.40 9.66
CA GLY A 271 24.70 20.17 8.49
C GLY A 271 23.18 20.25 8.30
N ARG A 272 22.76 20.37 7.04
CA ARG A 272 21.35 20.40 6.57
C ARG A 272 20.47 21.51 7.17
N LYS A 273 21.08 22.63 7.59
CA LYS A 273 20.38 23.78 8.16
C LYS A 273 19.30 24.34 7.23
N GLU A 274 19.61 24.44 5.94
CA GLU A 274 18.65 24.93 4.93
C GLU A 274 17.44 24.00 4.77
N ILE A 275 17.66 22.68 4.83
CA ILE A 275 16.61 21.68 4.74
C ILE A 275 15.69 21.79 5.97
N LEU A 276 16.27 21.89 7.17
CA LEU A 276 15.51 22.10 8.40
C LEU A 276 14.72 23.41 8.37
N GLN A 277 15.30 24.48 7.82
CA GLN A 277 14.59 25.76 7.64
C GLN A 277 13.42 25.64 6.63
N LYS A 278 13.61 24.91 5.53
CA LYS A 278 12.53 24.62 4.55
C LYS A 278 11.40 23.82 5.20
N LEU A 279 11.71 22.85 6.06
CA LEU A 279 10.73 22.12 6.86
C LEU A 279 9.98 23.07 7.79
N ASP A 280 10.70 23.93 8.50
CA ASP A 280 10.11 24.90 9.43
C ASP A 280 9.20 25.91 8.77
N ASN A 281 9.52 26.36 7.55
CA ASN A 281 8.69 27.31 6.82
C ASN A 281 7.38 26.67 6.31
N HIS A 282 7.38 25.36 6.01
CA HIS A 282 6.25 24.67 5.40
C HIS A 282 5.33 23.98 6.42
N LEU A 283 5.90 23.38 7.47
CA LEU A 283 5.17 22.61 8.48
C LEU A 283 4.67 23.47 9.66
N GLN A 284 4.61 24.81 9.52
CA GLN A 284 4.03 25.65 10.56
C GLN A 284 2.53 25.37 10.65
N PRO A 285 1.99 25.05 11.84
CA PRO A 285 0.56 24.86 12.03
C PRO A 285 -0.15 26.20 11.77
N ALA A 286 -0.69 26.35 10.56
CA ALA A 286 -1.36 27.58 10.13
C ALA A 286 -2.77 27.70 10.74
N SER A 287 -3.25 28.93 10.83
CA SER A 287 -4.62 29.28 11.25
C SER A 287 -5.68 28.44 10.54
N THR A 288 -6.83 28.28 11.20
CA THR A 288 -8.07 27.51 10.92
C THR A 288 -8.60 27.37 9.48
N GLN A 289 -7.96 27.95 8.46
CA GLN A 289 -8.39 27.99 7.06
C GLN A 289 -7.48 27.25 6.05
N LYS A 290 -6.33 26.68 6.45
CA LYS A 290 -5.46 25.91 5.53
C LYS A 290 -5.62 24.39 5.72
N PRO A 291 -5.50 23.58 4.64
CA PRO A 291 -5.42 22.13 4.74
C PRO A 291 -4.17 21.69 5.53
N LEU A 292 -4.17 20.45 6.01
CA LEU A 292 -3.08 19.82 6.74
C LEU A 292 -1.76 19.94 5.96
N SER A 293 -0.74 20.59 6.52
CA SER A 293 0.55 20.77 5.82
C SER A 293 1.36 19.48 5.84
N SER A 294 1.78 19.02 4.66
CA SER A 294 2.58 17.81 4.49
C SER A 294 3.82 18.04 3.63
N ILE A 295 4.95 17.41 3.98
CA ILE A 295 6.18 17.45 3.19
C ILE A 295 6.87 16.07 3.15
N ALA A 296 7.44 15.70 2.02
CA ALA A 296 8.20 14.47 1.83
C ALA A 296 9.67 14.79 1.63
N LEU A 297 10.55 14.11 2.38
CA LEU A 297 11.97 14.00 2.07
C LEU A 297 12.16 12.79 1.17
N TYR A 298 12.66 12.98 -0.05
CA TYR A 298 12.92 11.88 -0.98
C TYR A 298 14.35 11.90 -1.52
N GLY A 299 14.82 10.80 -2.10
CA GLY A 299 16.17 10.67 -2.64
C GLY A 299 16.79 9.29 -2.37
N LEU A 300 18.09 9.15 -2.62
CA LEU A 300 18.78 7.85 -2.57
C LEU A 300 18.84 7.22 -1.17
N GLY A 301 19.01 5.90 -1.11
CA GLY A 301 19.14 5.15 0.14
C GLY A 301 20.47 5.43 0.84
N GLY A 302 20.46 5.79 2.14
CA GLY A 302 21.68 6.15 2.89
C GLY A 302 22.02 7.65 2.89
N ILE A 303 21.20 8.48 2.23
CA ILE A 303 21.39 9.94 2.14
C ILE A 303 21.06 10.72 3.43
N GLY A 304 20.44 10.06 4.41
CA GLY A 304 20.17 10.66 5.72
C GLY A 304 18.75 11.23 5.93
N LYS A 305 17.77 10.97 5.04
CA LYS A 305 16.36 11.40 5.20
C LYS A 305 15.79 11.15 6.61
N THR A 306 15.90 9.91 7.10
CA THR A 306 15.47 9.52 8.44
C THR A 306 16.18 10.32 9.54
N GLN A 307 17.46 10.64 9.36
CA GLN A 307 18.21 11.44 10.34
C GLN A 307 17.78 12.91 10.32
N ILE A 308 17.45 13.46 9.14
CA ILE A 308 16.89 14.83 9.01
C ILE A 308 15.52 14.89 9.69
N ALA A 309 14.64 13.93 9.43
CA ALA A 309 13.33 13.86 10.06
C ALA A 309 13.42 13.74 11.58
N LEU A 310 14.35 12.90 12.08
CA LEU A 310 14.59 12.77 13.52
C LEU A 310 15.15 14.07 14.13
N ALA A 311 16.10 14.73 13.47
CA ALA A 311 16.65 16.01 13.92
C ALA A 311 15.56 17.09 14.00
N TYR A 312 14.68 17.14 13.00
CA TYR A 312 13.51 18.02 12.98
C TYR A 312 12.54 17.70 14.13
N ALA A 313 12.22 16.43 14.34
CA ALA A 313 11.33 15.99 15.41
C ALA A 313 11.83 16.44 16.80
N TYR A 314 13.11 16.23 17.08
CA TYR A 314 13.73 16.68 18.33
C TYR A 314 13.79 18.20 18.47
N HIS A 315 13.85 18.94 17.37
CA HIS A 315 13.78 20.40 17.39
C HIS A 315 12.37 20.90 17.74
N LYS A 316 11.32 20.11 17.45
CA LYS A 316 9.92 20.46 17.66
C LYS A 316 9.27 19.96 18.94
N LEU A 317 10.00 19.20 19.77
CA LEU A 317 9.45 18.70 21.04
C LEU A 317 9.02 19.82 22.01
N ASP A 318 9.65 20.99 21.94
CA ASP A 318 9.31 22.14 22.79
C ASP A 318 8.21 23.04 22.16
N ASP A 319 7.98 22.92 20.84
CA ASP A 319 7.06 23.77 20.06
C ASP A 319 5.68 23.13 19.87
N LEU A 320 5.58 21.81 19.98
CA LEU A 320 4.39 21.01 19.66
C LEU A 320 3.92 20.21 20.88
N ASP A 321 2.61 20.00 20.97
CA ASP A 321 2.01 19.20 22.04
C ASP A 321 2.27 17.70 21.85
N ALA A 322 2.39 17.25 20.60
CA ALA A 322 2.70 15.85 20.32
C ALA A 322 3.56 15.63 19.07
N VAL A 323 4.49 14.69 19.15
CA VAL A 323 5.31 14.26 18.00
C VAL A 323 5.28 12.74 17.88
N PHE A 324 4.71 12.25 16.79
CA PHE A 324 4.55 10.82 16.55
C PHE A 324 5.40 10.32 15.40
N TRP A 325 6.03 9.18 15.59
CA TRP A 325 6.85 8.47 14.62
C TRP A 325 6.21 7.14 14.25
N ILE A 326 5.94 6.94 12.97
CA ILE A 326 5.35 5.74 12.37
C ILE A 326 6.36 5.14 11.41
N SER A 327 6.78 3.90 11.67
CA SER A 327 7.52 3.12 10.66
C SER A 327 6.54 2.69 9.58
N ALA A 328 6.81 3.04 8.33
CA ALA A 328 5.87 2.92 7.21
C ALA A 328 6.39 2.06 6.06
N GLN A 329 7.23 1.06 6.36
CA GLN A 329 7.78 0.13 5.37
C GLN A 329 6.69 -0.81 4.83
N ASP A 330 5.83 -1.30 5.71
CA ASP A 330 4.71 -2.17 5.40
C ASP A 330 3.55 -1.92 6.37
N LEU A 331 2.36 -2.40 6.00
CA LEU A 331 1.14 -2.17 6.77
C LEU A 331 1.25 -2.67 8.22
N HIS A 332 1.98 -3.77 8.44
CA HIS A 332 2.23 -4.31 9.77
C HIS A 332 3.02 -3.31 10.64
N SER A 333 4.13 -2.78 10.11
CA SER A 333 4.94 -1.78 10.82
C SER A 333 4.17 -0.49 11.14
N ILE A 334 3.24 -0.08 10.26
CA ILE A 334 2.35 1.07 10.45
C ILE A 334 1.43 0.82 11.63
N GLN A 335 0.64 -0.26 11.58
CA GLN A 335 -0.33 -0.62 12.59
C GLN A 335 0.32 -0.82 13.98
N GLN A 336 1.48 -1.47 14.02
CA GLN A 336 2.25 -1.62 15.25
C GLN A 336 2.70 -0.27 15.81
N SER A 337 3.23 0.62 14.96
CA SER A 337 3.68 1.95 15.39
C SER A 337 2.52 2.77 15.97
N PHE A 338 1.36 2.73 15.33
CA PHE A 338 0.14 3.38 15.81
C PHE A 338 -0.37 2.80 17.13
N SER A 339 -0.34 1.48 17.29
CA SER A 339 -0.61 0.83 18.59
C SER A 339 0.26 1.37 19.71
N ARG A 340 1.56 1.53 19.44
CA ARG A 340 2.49 2.08 20.42
C ARG A 340 2.19 3.54 20.74
N VAL A 341 1.76 4.33 19.76
CA VAL A 341 1.24 5.69 20.02
C VAL A 341 0.03 5.64 20.95
N ALA A 342 -0.94 4.77 20.68
CA ALA A 342 -2.16 4.64 21.45
C ALA A 342 -1.89 4.21 22.91
N LEU A 343 -1.06 3.19 23.09
CA LEU A 343 -0.80 2.52 24.37
C LEU A 343 0.26 3.23 25.22
N GLU A 344 1.38 3.65 24.61
CA GLU A 344 2.55 4.16 25.34
C GLU A 344 2.53 5.69 25.44
N ALA A 345 2.29 6.38 24.32
CA ALA A 345 2.45 7.84 24.23
C ALA A 345 1.19 8.59 24.66
N LEU A 346 0.06 8.35 24.00
CA LEU A 346 -1.22 8.99 24.31
C LEU A 346 -1.93 8.33 25.50
N LYS A 347 -1.68 7.03 25.73
CA LYS A 347 -2.34 6.21 26.76
C LYS A 347 -3.86 6.32 26.67
N LEU A 348 -4.39 6.11 25.46
CA LEU A 348 -5.82 6.23 25.19
C LEU A 348 -6.59 5.20 26.04
N PRO A 349 -7.66 5.58 26.75
CA PRO A 349 -8.37 4.70 27.69
C PRO A 349 -8.84 3.38 27.08
N ASP A 350 -9.16 3.42 25.79
CA ASP A 350 -9.74 2.32 25.03
C ASP A 350 -8.69 1.50 24.26
N ALA A 351 -7.42 1.93 24.27
CA ALA A 351 -6.35 1.23 23.59
C ALA A 351 -6.02 -0.07 24.32
N ARG A 352 -5.88 -1.15 23.56
CA ARG A 352 -5.58 -2.49 24.09
C ARG A 352 -4.39 -3.10 23.39
N PRO A 353 -3.52 -3.85 24.10
CA PRO A 353 -2.50 -4.65 23.44
C PRO A 353 -3.12 -5.48 22.32
N HIS A 354 -2.41 -5.57 21.19
CA HIS A 354 -2.73 -6.48 20.08
C HIS A 354 -3.97 -6.12 19.24
N ALA A 355 -4.72 -5.08 19.62
CA ALA A 355 -5.81 -4.50 18.84
C ALA A 355 -5.27 -3.44 17.86
N TYR A 356 -4.36 -3.83 16.94
CA TYR A 356 -3.57 -2.84 16.19
C TYR A 356 -4.38 -1.92 15.30
N GLN A 357 -5.39 -2.48 14.63
CA GLN A 357 -6.26 -1.71 13.75
C GLN A 357 -7.13 -0.75 14.56
N GLU A 358 -7.73 -1.22 15.65
CA GLU A 358 -8.54 -0.42 16.55
C GLU A 358 -7.72 0.70 17.20
N ASN A 359 -6.50 0.39 17.66
CA ASN A 359 -5.60 1.38 18.25
C ASN A 359 -5.16 2.43 17.24
N MET A 360 -4.85 2.05 16.00
CA MET A 360 -4.57 3.01 14.93
C MET A 360 -5.71 3.97 14.74
N ILE A 361 -6.94 3.46 14.74
CA ILE A 361 -8.10 4.28 14.51
C ILE A 361 -8.40 5.19 15.72
N LEU A 362 -8.18 4.71 16.95
CA LEU A 362 -8.23 5.52 18.16
C LEU A 362 -7.29 6.73 18.08
N VAL A 363 -6.06 6.52 17.60
CA VAL A 363 -5.07 7.60 17.41
C VAL A 363 -5.51 8.56 16.32
N LEU A 364 -5.99 8.07 15.17
CA LEU A 364 -6.49 8.93 14.09
C LEU A 364 -7.70 9.76 14.52
N THR A 365 -8.60 9.16 15.32
CA THR A 365 -9.76 9.85 15.90
C THR A 365 -9.33 10.96 16.86
N TRP A 366 -8.34 10.68 17.71
CA TRP A 366 -7.76 11.70 18.58
C TRP A 366 -7.14 12.85 17.76
N MET A 367 -6.36 12.54 16.71
CA MET A 367 -5.74 13.54 15.82
C MET A 367 -6.77 14.41 15.09
N HIS A 368 -7.92 13.83 14.72
CA HIS A 368 -9.01 14.53 14.05
C HIS A 368 -9.73 15.51 14.99
N THR A 369 -9.95 15.11 16.24
CA THR A 369 -10.82 15.84 17.19
C THR A 369 -10.06 16.78 18.13
N THR A 370 -8.75 16.57 18.30
CA THR A 370 -7.92 17.38 19.20
C THR A 370 -7.69 18.79 18.66
N SER A 371 -7.66 19.78 19.56
CA SER A 371 -7.17 21.13 19.27
C SER A 371 -5.66 21.28 19.45
N SER A 372 -4.98 20.21 19.85
CA SER A 372 -3.54 20.20 20.14
C SER A 372 -2.72 20.22 18.85
N LYS A 373 -1.57 20.88 18.87
CA LYS A 373 -0.65 20.91 17.73
C LYS A 373 0.22 19.66 17.71
N TRP A 374 0.23 18.96 16.60
CA TRP A 374 1.00 17.72 16.49
C TRP A 374 1.78 17.58 15.19
N LEU A 375 2.85 16.80 15.22
CA LEU A 375 3.63 16.37 14.05
C LEU A 375 3.56 14.85 13.93
N LEU A 376 3.17 14.35 12.76
CA LEU A 376 3.18 12.93 12.43
C LEU A 376 4.27 12.65 11.38
N ILE A 377 5.17 11.72 11.69
CA ILE A 377 6.29 11.37 10.84
C ILE A 377 6.11 9.94 10.33
N PHE A 378 5.98 9.75 9.03
CA PHE A 378 6.03 8.45 8.37
C PHE A 378 7.43 8.20 7.82
N ASP A 379 8.16 7.21 8.36
CA ASP A 379 9.51 6.87 7.91
C ASP A 379 9.53 5.63 7.02
N ASN A 380 10.24 5.70 5.89
CA ASN A 380 10.39 4.63 4.89
C ASN A 380 9.09 4.23 4.20
N VAL A 381 8.31 5.19 3.72
CA VAL A 381 7.15 4.89 2.88
C VAL A 381 7.61 4.37 1.52
N ASP A 382 7.33 3.11 1.22
CA ASP A 382 7.71 2.47 -0.05
C ASP A 382 6.68 2.70 -1.16
N THR A 383 5.38 2.74 -0.83
CA THR A 383 4.30 2.98 -1.80
C THR A 383 3.27 3.96 -1.26
N HIS A 384 2.59 4.69 -2.15
CA HIS A 384 1.57 5.65 -1.74
C HIS A 384 0.36 4.99 -1.07
N ASP A 385 -0.05 3.80 -1.52
CA ASP A 385 -1.17 3.02 -0.97
C ASP A 385 -0.97 2.68 0.52
N ALA A 386 0.28 2.61 0.99
CA ALA A 386 0.59 2.38 2.41
C ALA A 386 0.02 3.48 3.32
N LEU A 387 -0.17 4.69 2.78
CA LEU A 387 -0.68 5.86 3.53
C LEU A 387 -2.20 5.97 3.52
N ASP A 388 -2.88 5.35 2.55
CA ASP A 388 -4.33 5.49 2.35
C ASP A 388 -5.12 5.24 3.65
N ASN A 389 -4.78 4.17 4.36
CA ASN A 389 -5.50 3.73 5.57
C ASN A 389 -5.04 4.43 6.85
N CYS A 390 -3.95 5.20 6.82
CA CYS A 390 -3.39 5.84 8.02
C CYS A 390 -3.18 7.36 7.93
N TRP A 391 -3.50 8.00 6.79
CA TRP A 391 -3.49 9.46 6.68
C TRP A 391 -4.59 10.10 7.56
N PRO A 392 -4.25 11.01 8.49
CA PRO A 392 -5.21 11.68 9.36
C PRO A 392 -5.94 12.81 8.61
N ALA A 393 -7.24 12.95 8.87
CA ALA A 393 -7.97 14.17 8.54
C ALA A 393 -7.88 15.12 9.74
N SER A 394 -7.14 16.23 9.67
CA SER A 394 -7.09 17.19 10.78
C SER A 394 -6.75 18.59 10.29
N LYS A 395 -7.03 19.60 11.13
CA LYS A 395 -6.71 21.01 10.89
C LYS A 395 -5.56 21.53 11.76
N HIS A 396 -5.09 20.74 12.74
CA HIS A 396 -4.16 21.19 13.77
C HIS A 396 -2.80 20.48 13.73
N GLY A 397 -2.58 19.62 12.73
CA GLY A 397 -1.36 18.84 12.60
C GLY A 397 -0.52 19.17 11.36
N ALA A 398 0.69 18.61 11.35
CA ALA A 398 1.58 18.59 10.21
C ALA A 398 2.12 17.17 9.97
N ILE A 399 2.44 16.84 8.72
CA ILE A 399 2.98 15.53 8.32
C ILE A 399 4.34 15.66 7.68
N LEU A 400 5.29 14.82 8.11
CA LEU A 400 6.57 14.64 7.47
C LEU A 400 6.71 13.19 6.99
N VAL A 401 7.08 12.99 5.74
CA VAL A 401 7.28 11.67 5.16
C VAL A 401 8.73 11.50 4.73
N THR A 402 9.31 10.31 4.90
CA THR A 402 10.56 9.91 4.23
C THR A 402 10.29 8.77 3.26
N THR A 403 10.80 8.90 2.04
CA THR A 403 10.58 7.89 0.98
C THR A 403 11.77 7.84 0.02
N ARG A 404 11.89 6.76 -0.75
CA ARG A 404 12.77 6.71 -1.93
C ARG A 404 11.99 6.94 -3.22
N ASP A 405 10.67 6.84 -3.17
CA ASP A 405 9.80 6.94 -4.33
C ASP A 405 9.37 8.40 -4.56
N VAL A 406 9.67 8.90 -5.75
CA VAL A 406 9.27 10.24 -6.19
C VAL A 406 7.75 10.37 -6.26
N LEU A 407 7.03 9.28 -6.60
CA LEU A 407 5.57 9.30 -6.66
C LEU A 407 4.96 9.57 -5.28
N VAL A 408 5.43 8.89 -4.25
CA VAL A 408 5.02 9.16 -2.85
C VAL A 408 5.28 10.62 -2.48
N ALA A 409 6.39 11.19 -2.94
CA ALA A 409 6.74 12.58 -2.64
C ALA A 409 5.84 13.64 -3.32
N THR A 410 4.98 13.22 -4.25
CA THR A 410 4.10 14.11 -5.01
C THR A 410 2.61 13.96 -4.66
N LEU A 411 2.17 12.80 -4.16
CA LEU A 411 0.78 12.52 -3.79
C LEU A 411 0.75 11.50 -2.63
N PRO A 412 0.05 11.72 -1.49
CA PRO A 412 -0.88 12.81 -1.11
C PRO A 412 -0.21 14.12 -0.69
N ILE A 413 1.11 14.18 -0.81
CA ILE A 413 1.95 15.12 -0.08
C ILE A 413 2.01 16.47 -0.81
N ASP A 414 1.87 17.57 -0.08
CA ASP A 414 1.81 18.91 -0.69
C ASP A 414 3.12 19.34 -1.33
N LYS A 415 4.24 18.86 -0.80
CA LYS A 415 5.58 19.24 -1.26
C LYS A 415 6.59 18.11 -1.10
N GLY A 416 7.26 17.76 -2.20
CA GLY A 416 8.47 16.94 -2.17
C GLY A 416 9.72 17.81 -2.00
N LEU A 417 10.69 17.32 -1.23
CA LEU A 417 12.01 17.90 -1.09
C LEU A 417 13.05 16.80 -1.34
N GLU A 418 13.75 16.91 -2.47
CA GLU A 418 14.86 16.03 -2.80
C GLU A 418 16.03 16.29 -1.86
N ILE A 419 16.59 15.22 -1.33
CA ILE A 419 17.77 15.25 -0.49
C ILE A 419 18.94 14.79 -1.32
N GLU A 420 19.80 15.74 -1.65
CA GLU A 420 21.05 15.55 -2.38
C GLU A 420 22.17 15.09 -1.45
N GLU A 421 23.25 14.58 -2.02
CA GLU A 421 24.50 14.26 -1.33
C GLU A 421 25.10 15.49 -0.64
N PHE A 422 26.08 15.29 0.23
CA PHE A 422 26.86 16.43 0.71
C PHE A 422 27.72 16.99 -0.42
N GLY A 423 27.80 18.32 -0.51
CA GLY A 423 28.84 18.97 -1.29
C GLY A 423 30.22 18.60 -0.74
N THR A 424 31.27 18.82 -1.54
CA THR A 424 32.66 18.46 -1.20
C THR A 424 33.11 19.00 0.17
N ASP A 425 32.76 20.25 0.49
CA ASP A 425 33.16 20.88 1.75
C ASP A 425 32.36 20.35 2.95
N ASP A 426 31.03 20.26 2.83
CA ASP A 426 30.17 19.68 3.86
C ASP A 426 30.55 18.22 4.17
N GLY A 427 30.87 17.44 3.12
CA GLY A 427 31.27 16.06 3.27
C GLY A 427 32.65 15.90 3.90
N ALA A 428 33.59 16.81 3.61
CA ALA A 428 34.88 16.86 4.27
C ALA A 428 34.75 17.20 5.76
N GLU A 429 33.98 18.23 6.10
CA GLU A 429 33.73 18.64 7.48
C GLU A 429 33.01 17.52 8.26
N PHE A 430 32.03 16.87 7.64
CA PHE A 430 31.37 15.70 8.20
C PHE A 430 32.35 14.55 8.50
N LEU A 431 33.22 14.20 7.54
CA LEU A 431 34.23 13.15 7.71
C LEU A 431 35.19 13.49 8.86
N LEU A 432 35.67 14.74 8.93
CA LEU A 432 36.56 15.22 9.97
C LEU A 432 35.90 15.20 11.36
N GLN A 433 34.60 15.50 11.44
CA GLN A 433 33.85 15.43 12.70
C GLN A 433 33.67 13.98 13.15
N MET A 434 33.30 13.07 12.24
CA MET A 434 33.05 11.67 12.58
C MET A 434 34.35 10.91 12.88
N ALA A 435 35.44 11.21 12.16
CA ALA A 435 36.76 10.62 12.37
C ALA A 435 37.51 11.30 13.55
N SER A 436 36.83 11.48 14.68
CA SER A 436 37.31 12.32 15.79
C SER A 436 38.54 11.78 16.53
N THR A 437 38.77 10.45 16.50
CA THR A 437 39.90 9.79 17.17
C THR A 437 41.08 9.51 16.22
N ARG A 438 41.01 10.00 14.98
CA ARG A 438 42.06 9.86 13.97
C ARG A 438 43.37 10.53 14.38
N LYS A 439 44.46 10.12 13.72
CA LYS A 439 45.71 10.87 13.73
C LYS A 439 45.57 12.12 12.84
N ARG A 440 45.77 13.31 13.44
CA ARG A 440 45.68 14.60 12.72
C ARG A 440 46.98 14.89 11.97
N THR A 441 46.87 15.41 10.75
CA THR A 441 48.01 15.80 9.91
C THR A 441 47.81 17.21 9.33
N PRO A 442 48.89 17.94 8.98
CA PRO A 442 48.76 19.19 8.23
C PRO A 442 48.09 18.94 6.87
N GLY A 443 47.18 19.81 6.45
CA GLY A 443 46.48 19.68 5.17
C GLY A 443 45.30 18.69 5.16
N GLU A 444 44.87 18.18 6.32
CA GLU A 444 43.80 17.16 6.41
C GLU A 444 42.47 17.58 5.76
N ASN A 445 42.16 18.88 5.68
CA ASN A 445 40.97 19.39 5.02
C ASN A 445 40.98 19.09 3.51
N GLU A 446 42.11 19.30 2.83
CA GLU A 446 42.22 19.04 1.38
C GLU A 446 42.08 17.54 1.10
N THR A 447 42.71 16.70 1.93
CA THR A 447 42.56 15.24 1.86
C THR A 447 41.10 14.82 2.12
N ALA A 448 40.43 15.41 3.11
CA ALA A 448 39.04 15.11 3.41
C ALA A 448 38.09 15.53 2.27
N GLN A 449 38.35 16.66 1.59
CA GLN A 449 37.62 17.09 0.38
C GLN A 449 37.81 16.09 -0.77
N GLN A 450 39.03 15.59 -0.97
CA GLN A 450 39.28 14.56 -1.98
C GLN A 450 38.54 13.26 -1.66
N VAL A 451 38.54 12.81 -0.40
CA VAL A 451 37.78 11.63 0.03
C VAL A 451 36.28 11.84 -0.10
N SER A 452 35.78 13.03 0.25
CA SER A 452 34.37 13.38 0.06
C SER A 452 33.94 13.28 -1.40
N THR A 453 34.75 13.85 -2.30
CA THR A 453 34.52 13.78 -3.76
C THR A 453 34.62 12.33 -4.27
N LEU A 454 35.59 11.56 -3.77
CA LEU A 454 35.79 10.15 -4.14
C LEU A 454 34.59 9.27 -3.78
N LEU A 455 33.94 9.56 -2.65
CA LEU A 455 32.75 8.84 -2.18
C LEU A 455 31.43 9.48 -2.63
N GLY A 456 31.49 10.50 -3.51
CA GLY A 456 30.33 11.21 -4.03
C GLY A 456 29.51 11.94 -2.96
N GLY A 457 30.10 12.27 -1.80
CA GLY A 457 29.38 13.00 -0.75
C GLY A 457 28.31 12.20 0.02
N LEU A 458 28.23 10.87 -0.16
CA LEU A 458 27.20 10.06 0.49
C LEU A 458 27.44 9.96 2.02
N PRO A 459 26.50 10.43 2.88
CA PRO A 459 26.70 10.44 4.33
C PRO A 459 26.96 9.06 4.94
N LEU A 460 26.26 8.03 4.46
CA LEU A 460 26.47 6.66 4.94
C LEU A 460 27.90 6.18 4.63
N ALA A 461 28.41 6.43 3.43
CA ALA A 461 29.77 6.03 3.02
C ALA A 461 30.83 6.74 3.85
N LEU A 462 30.67 8.06 4.03
CA LEU A 462 31.58 8.89 4.82
C LEU A 462 31.60 8.45 6.29
N ASN A 463 30.45 8.06 6.84
CA ASN A 463 30.38 7.56 8.22
C ASN A 463 31.07 6.19 8.38
N GLN A 464 30.91 5.28 7.40
CA GLN A 464 31.64 4.00 7.39
C GLN A 464 33.15 4.22 7.28
N MET A 465 33.56 5.14 6.39
CA MET A 465 34.95 5.55 6.23
C MET A 465 35.53 6.10 7.54
N ALA A 466 34.80 7.00 8.21
CA ALA A 466 35.19 7.57 9.49
C ALA A 466 35.36 6.49 10.58
N ALA A 467 34.44 5.53 10.65
CA ALA A 467 34.52 4.42 11.60
C ALA A 467 35.78 3.56 11.37
N LEU A 468 36.13 3.27 10.11
CA LEU A 468 37.35 2.55 9.77
C LEU A 468 38.63 3.32 10.10
N ILE A 469 38.64 4.63 9.87
CA ILE A 469 39.77 5.51 10.23
C ILE A 469 39.96 5.51 11.75
N ASN A 470 38.87 5.66 12.52
CA ASN A 470 38.91 5.63 13.98
C ASN A 470 39.40 4.26 14.50
N ALA A 471 38.87 3.16 13.97
CA ALA A 471 39.21 1.81 14.38
C ALA A 471 40.69 1.48 14.15
N ARG A 472 41.28 2.01 13.08
CA ARG A 472 42.71 1.84 12.76
C ARG A 472 43.62 2.89 13.40
N SER A 473 43.04 3.92 14.01
CA SER A 473 43.76 5.07 14.58
C SER A 473 44.75 5.71 13.59
N CYS A 474 44.42 5.74 12.30
CA CYS A 474 45.26 6.31 11.25
C CYS A 474 44.79 7.71 10.85
N SER A 475 45.56 8.40 10.00
CA SER A 475 45.17 9.67 9.38
C SER A 475 44.30 9.45 8.14
N ILE A 476 43.58 10.49 7.71
CA ILE A 476 42.75 10.43 6.50
C ILE A 476 43.61 10.15 5.26
N GLU A 477 44.81 10.73 5.20
CA GLU A 477 45.76 10.55 4.10
C GLU A 477 46.26 9.11 4.00
N GLU A 478 46.72 8.55 5.13
CA GLU A 478 47.14 7.14 5.20
C GLU A 478 45.99 6.21 4.76
N PHE A 479 44.76 6.51 5.16
CA PHE A 479 43.60 5.71 4.78
C PHE A 479 43.21 5.85 3.31
N GLN A 480 43.20 7.07 2.77
CA GLN A 480 42.90 7.31 1.35
C GLN A 480 43.87 6.55 0.44
N ALA A 481 45.17 6.54 0.77
CA ALA A 481 46.16 5.76 0.04
C ALA A 481 45.86 4.24 0.08
N MET A 482 45.42 3.73 1.24
CA MET A 482 44.97 2.34 1.37
C MET A 482 43.73 2.06 0.51
N TYR A 483 42.76 2.97 0.50
CA TYR A 483 41.53 2.85 -0.28
C TYR A 483 41.83 2.77 -1.78
N ILE A 484 42.59 3.72 -2.33
CA ILE A 484 42.94 3.77 -3.76
C ILE A 484 43.67 2.48 -4.18
N LYS A 485 44.57 1.98 -3.32
CA LYS A 485 45.29 0.73 -3.59
C LYS A 485 44.35 -0.49 -3.64
N HIS A 486 43.35 -0.56 -2.74
CA HIS A 486 42.36 -1.65 -2.75
C HIS A 486 41.38 -1.54 -3.92
N GLU A 487 40.95 -0.32 -4.26
CA GLU A 487 40.07 -0.06 -5.39
C GLU A 487 40.69 -0.57 -6.70
N GLN A 488 41.98 -0.25 -6.94
CA GLN A 488 42.72 -0.73 -8.11
C GLN A 488 42.88 -2.26 -8.16
N HIS A 489 42.88 -2.94 -7.00
CA HIS A 489 42.91 -4.39 -6.92
C HIS A 489 41.54 -5.00 -7.24
N LEU A 490 40.47 -4.42 -6.71
CA LEU A 490 39.08 -4.83 -6.94
C LEU A 490 38.64 -4.63 -8.40
N HIS A 491 38.99 -3.51 -9.03
CA HIS A 491 38.72 -3.26 -10.45
C HIS A 491 39.42 -4.26 -11.39
N LYS A 492 40.55 -4.85 -10.98
CA LYS A 492 41.25 -5.90 -11.75
C LYS A 492 40.60 -7.28 -11.63
N GLN A 493 39.76 -7.50 -10.61
CA GLN A 493 39.14 -8.80 -10.34
C GLN A 493 37.68 -8.91 -10.80
N LYS A 494 36.99 -7.81 -11.13
CA LYS A 494 35.58 -7.84 -11.56
C LYS A 494 35.40 -7.67 -13.07
N LYS A 495 34.66 -8.61 -13.70
CA LYS A 495 34.10 -8.49 -15.07
C LYS A 495 32.66 -7.94 -15.12
N ASN A 496 31.95 -7.90 -13.99
CA ASN A 496 30.56 -7.46 -13.92
C ASN A 496 30.42 -6.41 -12.80
N GLY A 497 30.63 -5.14 -13.13
CA GLY A 497 30.29 -4.03 -12.24
C GLY A 497 28.77 -3.89 -12.19
N TRP A 498 28.15 -4.36 -11.12
CA TRP A 498 26.73 -4.12 -10.86
C TRP A 498 26.55 -2.63 -10.62
N LYS A 499 26.03 -1.90 -11.61
CA LYS A 499 25.57 -0.51 -11.47
C LYS A 499 24.34 -0.51 -10.56
N TYR A 500 24.54 -0.38 -9.26
CA TYR A 500 23.43 -0.24 -8.32
C TYR A 500 22.81 1.16 -8.41
N LEU A 501 21.50 1.21 -8.68
CA LEU A 501 20.57 2.27 -8.26
C LEU A 501 21.04 3.74 -8.43
N GLY A 502 21.76 4.06 -9.50
CA GLY A 502 22.15 5.44 -9.81
C GLY A 502 23.42 5.96 -9.12
N TYR A 503 24.13 5.15 -8.32
CA TYR A 503 25.41 5.57 -7.74
C TYR A 503 26.54 5.51 -8.77
N GLN A 504 27.21 6.64 -9.02
CA GLN A 504 28.34 6.75 -9.95
C GLN A 504 29.71 6.41 -9.33
N HIS A 505 29.79 6.28 -7.99
CA HIS A 505 31.03 6.06 -7.23
C HIS A 505 31.02 4.71 -6.48
N SER A 506 32.16 4.01 -6.42
CA SER A 506 32.25 2.64 -5.92
C SER A 506 32.18 2.56 -4.38
N LEU A 507 30.97 2.61 -3.81
CA LEU A 507 30.71 2.25 -2.42
C LEU A 507 31.24 0.84 -2.07
N ASP A 508 31.38 0.00 -3.09
CA ASP A 508 31.97 -1.34 -3.03
C ASP A 508 33.23 -1.44 -2.18
N THR A 509 34.20 -0.53 -2.38
CA THR A 509 35.49 -0.61 -1.71
C THR A 509 35.37 -0.29 -0.21
N VAL A 510 34.50 0.64 0.18
CA VAL A 510 34.27 0.97 1.60
C VAL A 510 33.62 -0.21 2.32
N PHE A 511 32.62 -0.84 1.70
CA PHE A 511 31.96 -2.01 2.27
C PHE A 511 32.91 -3.21 2.34
N GLU A 512 33.70 -3.46 1.29
CA GLU A 512 34.71 -4.52 1.27
C GLU A 512 35.72 -4.34 2.41
N MET A 513 36.27 -3.14 2.57
CA MET A 513 37.19 -2.85 3.67
C MET A 513 36.52 -2.98 5.04
N SER A 514 35.23 -2.65 5.16
CA SER A 514 34.46 -2.79 6.41
C SER A 514 34.27 -4.26 6.78
N PHE A 515 33.84 -5.08 5.82
CA PHE A 515 33.56 -6.50 6.04
C PHE A 515 34.83 -7.34 6.19
N ALA A 516 35.89 -7.05 5.43
CA ALA A 516 37.13 -7.80 5.48
C ALA A 516 37.83 -7.73 6.85
N ASN A 517 37.68 -6.61 7.56
CA ASN A 517 38.29 -6.41 8.89
C ASN A 517 37.54 -7.09 10.04
N LEU A 518 36.33 -7.61 9.82
CA LEU A 518 35.55 -8.23 10.87
C LEU A 518 36.13 -9.59 11.28
N LYS A 519 36.13 -9.87 12.58
CA LYS A 519 36.39 -11.21 13.13
C LYS A 519 35.31 -12.21 12.73
N LYS A 520 35.62 -13.51 12.87
CA LYS A 520 34.73 -14.61 12.50
C LYS A 520 33.34 -14.48 13.13
N ASP A 521 33.30 -14.23 14.44
CA ASP A 521 32.05 -14.19 15.21
C ASP A 521 31.18 -12.99 14.81
N ALA A 522 31.79 -11.82 14.60
CA ALA A 522 31.10 -10.63 14.10
C ALA A 522 30.56 -10.84 12.67
N LYS A 523 31.30 -11.53 11.80
CA LYS A 523 30.84 -11.91 10.45
C LYS A 523 29.63 -12.83 10.49
N ALA A 524 29.60 -13.80 11.40
CA ALA A 524 28.46 -14.70 11.59
C ALA A 524 27.22 -13.94 12.08
N CYS A 525 27.36 -13.09 13.11
CA CYS A 525 26.25 -12.22 13.55
C CYS A 525 25.73 -11.33 12.42
N LEU A 526 26.61 -10.71 11.63
CA LEU A 526 26.23 -9.86 10.51
C LEU A 526 25.55 -10.66 9.39
N GLY A 527 25.99 -11.89 9.14
CA GLY A 527 25.38 -12.84 8.21
C GLY A 527 23.92 -13.09 8.55
N VAL A 528 23.65 -13.51 9.79
CA VAL A 528 22.29 -13.68 10.31
C VAL A 528 21.49 -12.38 10.23
N LEU A 529 21.99 -11.28 10.78
CA LEU A 529 21.31 -9.97 10.79
C LEU A 529 20.98 -9.47 9.38
N SER A 530 21.74 -9.88 8.38
CA SER A 530 21.49 -9.50 6.99
C SER A 530 20.20 -10.12 6.43
N PHE A 531 19.66 -11.21 7.00
CA PHE A 531 18.41 -11.83 6.55
C PHE A 531 17.15 -11.37 7.30
N LEU A 532 17.34 -10.62 8.38
CA LEU A 532 16.28 -10.25 9.32
C LEU A 532 15.74 -8.84 9.07
N SER A 533 14.78 -8.40 9.89
CA SER A 533 14.23 -7.04 9.80
C SER A 533 15.30 -6.00 10.11
N ALA A 534 15.28 -4.90 9.37
CA ALA A 534 16.30 -3.85 9.49
C ALA A 534 16.19 -3.04 10.79
N ASP A 535 14.99 -2.90 11.36
CA ASP A 535 14.70 -1.82 12.30
C ASP A 535 14.68 -2.23 13.78
N SER A 536 14.45 -3.50 14.12
CA SER A 536 14.32 -3.95 15.53
C SER A 536 14.58 -5.44 15.69
N VAL A 537 15.82 -5.89 15.53
CA VAL A 537 16.20 -7.30 15.81
C VAL A 537 16.48 -7.47 17.31
N PRO A 538 15.78 -8.34 18.05
CA PRO A 538 16.06 -8.59 19.47
C PRO A 538 17.45 -9.20 19.67
N SER A 539 18.25 -8.64 20.58
CA SER A 539 19.59 -9.19 20.95
C SER A 539 19.50 -10.63 21.46
N GLU A 540 18.49 -10.92 22.29
CA GLU A 540 18.24 -12.20 22.95
C GLU A 540 17.99 -13.37 21.98
N MET A 541 17.73 -13.05 20.71
CA MET A 541 17.61 -14.05 19.65
C MET A 541 18.92 -14.83 19.47
N PHE A 542 20.07 -14.18 19.66
CA PHE A 542 21.38 -14.81 19.62
C PHE A 542 21.77 -15.51 20.92
N MET A 543 21.02 -15.31 22.02
CA MET A 543 21.30 -16.01 23.28
C MET A 543 20.72 -17.42 23.24
N VAL A 544 21.60 -18.42 23.15
CA VAL A 544 21.25 -19.83 22.96
C VAL A 544 21.98 -20.68 23.99
N ALA A 545 21.21 -21.41 24.82
CA ALA A 545 21.78 -22.24 25.89
C ALA A 545 22.48 -23.51 25.39
N ASP A 546 22.04 -24.04 24.25
CA ASP A 546 22.63 -25.20 23.58
C ASP A 546 22.70 -24.92 22.07
N PRO A 547 23.88 -24.58 21.51
CA PRO A 547 24.05 -24.26 20.10
C PRO A 547 24.32 -25.50 19.23
N SER A 548 24.13 -26.73 19.73
CA SER A 548 24.51 -27.96 19.02
C SER A 548 23.87 -28.18 17.64
N ASP A 549 22.68 -27.62 17.43
CA ASP A 549 21.96 -27.66 16.15
C ASP A 549 22.17 -26.40 15.29
N LEU A 550 22.94 -25.40 15.77
CA LEU A 550 23.41 -24.26 14.98
C LEU A 550 24.69 -24.60 14.20
N PRO A 551 25.01 -23.85 13.14
CA PRO A 551 26.32 -23.95 12.51
C PRO A 551 27.47 -23.62 13.48
N ASP A 552 28.63 -24.24 13.29
CA ASP A 552 29.85 -24.00 14.09
C ASP A 552 30.26 -22.52 14.12
N SER A 553 29.86 -21.74 13.12
CA SER A 553 30.09 -20.30 13.05
C SER A 553 29.36 -19.52 14.16
N LEU A 554 28.35 -20.10 14.81
CA LEU A 554 27.58 -19.51 15.91
C LEU A 554 27.77 -20.22 17.26
N ALA A 555 28.72 -21.16 17.39
CA ALA A 555 28.96 -21.87 18.65
C ALA A 555 29.26 -20.92 19.83
N PHE A 556 29.85 -19.75 19.57
CA PHE A 556 30.14 -18.72 20.58
C PHE A 556 28.89 -18.10 21.23
N CYS A 557 27.70 -18.31 20.67
CA CYS A 557 26.43 -17.74 21.15
C CYS A 557 26.01 -18.24 22.54
N GLU A 558 26.56 -19.35 23.02
CA GLU A 558 26.37 -19.84 24.40
C GLU A 558 27.05 -18.94 25.44
N ASN A 559 28.07 -18.19 25.02
CA ASN A 559 28.85 -17.32 25.90
C ASN A 559 28.43 -15.86 25.70
N GLU A 560 27.73 -15.33 26.71
CA GLU A 560 27.23 -13.95 26.71
C GLU A 560 28.34 -12.91 26.46
N PHE A 561 29.55 -13.12 26.98
CA PHE A 561 30.67 -12.21 26.77
C PHE A 561 31.17 -12.23 25.33
N SER A 562 31.34 -13.42 24.73
CA SER A 562 31.78 -13.54 23.34
C SER A 562 30.76 -12.96 22.37
N LEU A 563 29.47 -13.19 22.63
CA LEU A 563 28.39 -12.57 21.87
C LEU A 563 28.41 -11.04 21.98
N ALA A 564 28.59 -10.50 23.19
CA ALA A 564 28.70 -9.07 23.41
C ALA A 564 29.88 -8.45 22.65
N GLU A 565 31.07 -9.08 22.69
CA GLU A 565 32.25 -8.62 21.94
C GLU A 565 32.00 -8.58 20.42
N ALA A 566 31.37 -9.61 19.86
CA ALA A 566 31.03 -9.67 18.44
C ALA A 566 30.06 -8.55 18.02
N LEU A 567 29.02 -8.29 18.83
CA LEU A 567 28.02 -7.25 18.57
C LEU A 567 28.57 -5.82 18.81
N GLU A 568 29.48 -5.66 19.77
CA GLU A 568 30.22 -4.41 20.01
C GLU A 568 31.13 -4.08 18.82
N GLU A 569 31.81 -5.08 18.24
CA GLU A 569 32.61 -4.90 17.04
C GLU A 569 31.77 -4.37 15.86
N LEU A 570 30.59 -4.95 15.61
CA LEU A 570 29.67 -4.46 14.56
C LEU A 570 29.19 -3.03 14.80
N THR A 571 29.03 -2.65 16.07
CA THR A 571 28.64 -1.28 16.46
C THR A 571 29.80 -0.30 16.27
N HIS A 572 31.02 -0.70 16.64
CA HIS A 572 32.25 0.08 16.48
C HIS A 572 32.58 0.36 15.01
N HIS A 573 32.32 -0.62 14.13
CA HIS A 573 32.43 -0.45 12.67
C HIS A 573 31.24 0.31 12.04
N ALA A 574 30.27 0.79 12.84
CA ALA A 574 29.07 1.49 12.38
C ALA A 574 28.20 0.70 11.39
N LEU A 575 28.28 -0.64 11.39
CA LEU A 575 27.47 -1.53 10.56
C LEU A 575 26.09 -1.76 11.18
N VAL A 576 26.04 -1.77 12.51
CA VAL A 576 24.83 -1.97 13.33
C VAL A 576 24.73 -0.84 14.37
N ARG A 577 23.51 -0.47 14.76
CA ARG A 577 23.24 0.42 15.90
C ARG A 577 22.45 -0.33 16.97
N LYS A 578 22.91 -0.26 18.22
CA LYS A 578 22.18 -0.81 19.38
C LYS A 578 21.19 0.21 19.93
N ASN A 579 19.95 -0.20 20.16
CA ASN A 579 18.97 0.50 20.99
C ASN A 579 19.06 -0.07 22.41
N ILE A 580 19.58 0.72 23.35
CA ILE A 580 19.84 0.27 24.72
C ILE A 580 18.54 0.06 25.48
N ASP A 581 17.54 0.93 25.30
CA ASP A 581 16.29 0.90 26.09
C ASP A 581 15.43 -0.34 25.80
N LYS A 582 15.54 -0.87 24.58
CA LYS A 582 14.74 -2.02 24.12
C LYS A 582 15.56 -3.29 23.91
N ASP A 583 16.87 -3.20 24.07
CA ASP A 583 17.84 -4.24 23.73
C ASP A 583 17.61 -4.84 22.32
N THR A 584 17.49 -3.97 21.33
CA THR A 584 17.32 -4.34 19.91
C THR A 584 18.40 -3.72 19.05
N PHE A 585 18.73 -4.38 17.93
CA PHE A 585 19.64 -3.89 16.92
C PHE A 585 18.91 -3.33 15.70
N ARG A 586 19.48 -2.28 15.13
CA ARG A 586 19.10 -1.71 13.83
C ARG A 586 20.28 -1.85 12.88
N ILE A 587 20.02 -2.42 11.72
CA ILE A 587 20.99 -2.58 10.64
C ILE A 587 20.49 -1.82 9.40
N HIS A 588 21.39 -1.08 8.75
CA HIS A 588 20.98 -0.32 7.58
C HIS A 588 20.72 -1.28 6.40
N ARG A 589 19.59 -1.14 5.70
CA ARG A 589 19.20 -2.02 4.58
C ARG A 589 20.28 -2.14 3.49
N LEU A 590 21.02 -1.06 3.20
CA LEU A 590 22.15 -1.10 2.26
C LEU A 590 23.30 -1.98 2.80
N VAL A 591 23.60 -1.93 4.10
CA VAL A 591 24.60 -2.82 4.70
C VAL A 591 24.16 -4.27 4.56
N GLN A 592 22.89 -4.59 4.84
CA GLN A 592 22.36 -5.93 4.66
C GLN A 592 22.48 -6.40 3.20
N SER A 593 22.05 -5.59 2.22
CA SER A 593 22.11 -5.96 0.80
C SER A 593 23.54 -6.16 0.31
N GLU A 594 24.45 -5.26 0.70
CA GLU A 594 25.85 -5.32 0.30
C GLU A 594 26.57 -6.53 0.92
N TYR A 595 26.28 -6.85 2.19
CA TYR A 595 26.85 -8.03 2.83
C TYR A 595 26.31 -9.34 2.19
N ARG A 596 25.00 -9.43 1.97
CA ARG A 596 24.37 -10.59 1.29
C ARG A 596 24.91 -10.85 -0.11
N ALA A 597 25.29 -9.79 -0.83
CA ALA A 597 25.84 -9.92 -2.18
C ALA A 597 27.29 -10.42 -2.22
N ARG A 598 28.02 -10.41 -1.09
CA ARG A 598 29.45 -10.74 -1.00
C ARG A 598 29.76 -11.99 -0.21
N MET A 599 28.86 -12.43 0.67
CA MET A 599 29.12 -13.60 1.51
C MET A 599 29.10 -14.90 0.70
N ASP A 600 30.08 -15.76 0.95
CA ASP A 600 30.20 -17.08 0.32
C ASP A 600 29.32 -18.13 1.03
N ASP A 601 29.06 -17.95 2.32
CA ASP A 601 28.31 -18.82 3.23
C ASP A 601 26.82 -18.44 3.34
N ARG A 602 26.27 -17.82 2.28
CA ARG A 602 24.91 -17.27 2.24
C ARG A 602 23.82 -18.27 2.70
N GLN A 603 23.96 -19.54 2.32
CA GLN A 603 23.02 -20.59 2.72
C GLN A 603 23.12 -20.90 4.22
N GLU A 604 24.34 -21.06 4.74
CA GLU A 604 24.58 -21.35 6.17
C GLU A 604 23.98 -20.25 7.06
N GLN A 605 24.16 -18.98 6.67
CA GLN A 605 23.63 -17.84 7.43
C GLN A 605 22.08 -17.75 7.37
N PHE A 606 21.47 -18.16 6.26
CA PHE A 606 20.01 -18.26 6.14
C PHE A 606 19.44 -19.38 7.02
N ASP A 607 20.10 -20.55 7.03
CA ASP A 607 19.70 -21.69 7.86
C ASP A 607 19.90 -21.38 9.36
N ALA A 608 20.97 -20.68 9.70
CA ALA A 608 21.20 -20.16 11.05
C ALA A 608 20.09 -19.22 11.51
N ALA A 609 19.72 -18.23 10.69
CA ALA A 609 18.63 -17.31 10.98
C ALA A 609 17.30 -18.05 11.19
N THR A 610 17.02 -19.05 10.35
CA THR A 610 15.83 -19.92 10.45
C THR A 610 15.79 -20.61 11.81
N LYS A 611 16.87 -21.30 12.19
CA LYS A 611 16.93 -22.06 13.45
C LYS A 611 16.85 -21.16 14.67
N LEU A 612 17.53 -20.01 14.66
CA LEU A 612 17.45 -19.03 15.75
C LEU A 612 16.02 -18.54 15.97
N LEU A 613 15.29 -18.25 14.89
CA LEU A 613 13.88 -17.86 14.98
C LEU A 613 13.00 -19.02 15.43
N LEU A 614 13.17 -20.21 14.87
CA LEU A 614 12.37 -21.39 15.21
C LEU A 614 12.43 -21.73 16.70
N ARG A 615 13.58 -21.55 17.37
CA ARG A 615 13.71 -21.74 18.83
C ARG A 615 12.94 -20.73 19.68
N LYS A 616 12.70 -19.53 19.16
CA LYS A 616 11.98 -18.46 19.87
C LYS A 616 10.50 -18.40 19.51
N PHE A 617 10.14 -18.98 18.38
CA PHE A 617 8.77 -19.00 17.88
C PHE A 617 8.03 -20.21 18.49
N PRO A 618 6.94 -20.00 19.25
CA PRO A 618 6.19 -21.12 19.81
C PRO A 618 5.60 -21.98 18.68
N GLY A 619 5.61 -23.30 18.88
CA GLY A 619 5.08 -24.30 17.94
C GLY A 619 3.54 -24.35 17.92
N GLU A 620 2.96 -25.55 17.72
CA GLU A 620 1.50 -25.74 17.72
C GLU A 620 0.86 -25.19 19.00
N ARG A 621 -0.05 -24.22 18.83
CA ARG A 621 -0.82 -23.61 19.91
C ARG A 621 -1.55 -24.69 20.72
N GLU A 622 -1.34 -24.73 22.04
CA GLU A 622 -2.21 -25.47 22.97
C GLU A 622 -3.56 -24.77 23.16
N ASN A 623 -4.18 -24.26 22.09
CA ASN A 623 -5.57 -23.79 22.04
C ASN A 623 -6.01 -22.86 23.19
N LYS A 624 -5.06 -22.16 23.82
CA LYS A 624 -5.26 -21.13 24.83
C LYS A 624 -4.77 -19.83 24.22
N TYR A 625 -5.65 -18.84 24.17
CA TYR A 625 -5.23 -17.48 23.88
C TYR A 625 -4.47 -16.96 25.10
N ASP A 626 -3.16 -17.17 25.13
CA ASP A 626 -2.29 -16.58 26.13
C ASP A 626 -1.70 -15.27 25.58
N ASN A 627 -1.80 -14.19 26.37
CA ASN A 627 -1.18 -12.91 26.02
C ASN A 627 0.35 -13.03 25.96
N GLU A 628 0.96 -13.98 26.69
CA GLU A 628 2.41 -14.19 26.69
C GLU A 628 2.94 -14.72 25.35
N GLU A 629 2.23 -15.67 24.71
CA GLU A 629 2.59 -16.18 23.38
C GLU A 629 2.52 -15.08 22.32
N TRP A 630 1.53 -14.19 22.41
CA TRP A 630 1.39 -13.11 21.46
C TRP A 630 2.53 -12.08 21.55
N ILE A 631 3.06 -11.81 22.74
CA ILE A 631 4.24 -10.94 22.91
C ILE A 631 5.44 -11.51 22.12
N LEU A 632 5.58 -12.83 22.06
CA LEU A 632 6.61 -13.48 21.25
C LEU A 632 6.32 -13.31 19.75
N TYR A 633 5.09 -13.55 19.31
CA TYR A 633 4.71 -13.34 17.91
C TYR A 633 4.96 -11.90 17.46
N GLU A 634 4.53 -10.90 18.24
CA GLU A 634 4.75 -9.47 17.94
C GLU A 634 6.25 -9.13 17.81
N LYS A 635 7.09 -9.77 18.63
CA LYS A 635 8.53 -9.55 18.63
C LYS A 635 9.23 -10.17 17.41
N TYR A 636 8.82 -11.38 17.00
CA TYR A 636 9.57 -12.17 16.01
C TYR A 636 8.94 -12.24 14.60
N ILE A 637 7.64 -11.98 14.43
CA ILE A 637 6.98 -11.97 13.10
C ILE A 637 7.69 -11.05 12.09
N PRO A 638 8.11 -9.82 12.43
CA PRO A 638 8.84 -8.97 11.48
C PRO A 638 10.12 -9.63 10.94
N GLN A 639 10.75 -10.48 11.75
CA GLN A 639 11.96 -11.22 11.38
C GLN A 639 11.63 -12.36 10.41
N VAL A 640 10.56 -13.12 10.69
CA VAL A 640 10.09 -14.20 9.81
C VAL A 640 9.63 -13.65 8.45
N LEU A 641 8.92 -12.52 8.43
CA LEU A 641 8.51 -11.86 7.19
C LEU A 641 9.71 -11.35 6.38
N ALA A 642 10.76 -10.86 7.03
CA ALA A 642 12.00 -10.49 6.34
C ALA A 642 12.71 -11.72 5.74
N LEU A 643 12.76 -12.83 6.48
CA LEU A 643 13.36 -14.09 6.03
C LEU A 643 12.59 -14.70 4.85
N SER A 644 11.26 -14.75 4.93
CA SER A 644 10.35 -15.17 3.86
C SER A 644 10.58 -14.37 2.57
N ARG A 645 10.59 -13.03 2.66
CA ARG A 645 10.88 -12.14 1.51
C ARG A 645 12.25 -12.43 0.89
N ASN A 646 13.30 -12.59 1.71
CA ASN A 646 14.64 -12.90 1.21
C ASN A 646 14.72 -14.26 0.50
N TYR A 647 13.97 -15.27 0.97
CA TYR A 647 13.86 -16.57 0.29
C TYR A 647 13.17 -16.43 -1.07
N ALA A 648 11.99 -15.82 -1.10
CA ALA A 648 11.22 -15.60 -2.32
C ALA A 648 12.01 -14.81 -3.38
N ASP A 649 12.62 -13.68 -2.99
CA ASP A 649 13.46 -12.85 -3.84
C ASP A 649 14.71 -13.57 -4.36
N SER A 650 15.14 -14.65 -3.69
CA SER A 650 16.30 -15.41 -4.12
C SER A 650 15.98 -16.40 -5.23
N GLN A 651 14.73 -16.84 -5.35
CA GLN A 651 14.33 -17.88 -6.31
C GLN A 651 14.46 -17.40 -7.77
N SER A 652 14.43 -16.08 -8.01
CA SER A 652 14.65 -15.50 -9.34
C SER A 652 16.13 -15.24 -9.69
N LYS A 653 17.06 -15.53 -8.77
CA LYS A 653 18.50 -15.20 -8.91
C LYS A 653 19.32 -16.44 -9.31
N PRO A 654 20.53 -16.26 -9.90
CA PRO A 654 21.34 -17.38 -10.40
C PRO A 654 21.72 -18.42 -9.34
N ASN A 655 21.89 -17.99 -8.08
CA ASN A 655 22.18 -18.84 -6.92
C ASN A 655 21.04 -18.69 -5.90
N PRO A 656 19.93 -19.44 -6.05
CA PRO A 656 18.80 -19.38 -5.12
C PRO A 656 19.14 -20.01 -3.77
N LEU A 657 18.44 -19.57 -2.72
CA LEU A 657 18.50 -20.23 -1.41
C LEU A 657 17.76 -21.56 -1.48
N LYS A 658 18.34 -22.58 -0.86
CA LYS A 658 17.72 -23.89 -0.67
C LYS A 658 16.77 -23.86 0.51
N ALA A 659 15.65 -24.56 0.37
CA ALA A 659 14.69 -24.75 1.46
C ALA A 659 15.14 -25.88 2.39
N SER A 660 14.66 -25.83 3.63
CA SER A 660 14.79 -26.86 4.65
C SER A 660 13.46 -27.03 5.36
N MET A 661 13.23 -28.19 5.98
CA MET A 661 12.00 -28.39 6.76
C MET A 661 11.91 -27.47 7.98
N ASP A 662 13.03 -27.08 8.59
CA ASP A 662 13.05 -26.06 9.65
C ASP A 662 12.46 -24.72 9.16
N PHE A 663 12.76 -24.35 7.92
CA PHE A 663 12.23 -23.13 7.31
C PHE A 663 10.74 -23.25 7.02
N VAL A 664 10.29 -24.39 6.47
CA VAL A 664 8.86 -24.65 6.27
C VAL A 664 8.11 -24.60 7.60
N ASN A 665 8.62 -25.27 8.64
CA ASN A 665 8.04 -25.29 9.97
C ASN A 665 7.93 -23.88 10.57
N LEU A 666 8.97 -23.06 10.43
CA LEU A 666 8.95 -21.68 10.89
C LEU A 666 7.85 -20.86 10.20
N LEU A 667 7.69 -20.98 8.88
CA LEU A 667 6.66 -20.27 8.12
C LEU A 667 5.25 -20.74 8.48
N VAL A 668 5.07 -22.05 8.64
CA VAL A 668 3.80 -22.66 9.04
C VAL A 668 3.41 -22.24 10.46
N ASN A 669 4.36 -22.27 11.41
CA ASN A 669 4.14 -21.79 12.78
C ASN A 669 3.81 -20.29 12.81
N ALA A 670 4.50 -19.49 11.98
CA ALA A 670 4.21 -18.06 11.84
C ALA A 670 2.82 -17.80 11.28
N ALA A 671 2.43 -18.49 10.21
CA ALA A 671 1.10 -18.36 9.62
C ALA A 671 0.01 -18.76 10.62
N ASN A 672 0.15 -19.91 11.30
CA ASN A 672 -0.76 -20.35 12.36
C ASN A 672 -0.81 -19.35 13.53
N GLY A 673 0.34 -18.79 13.90
CA GLY A 673 0.49 -17.82 14.98
C GLY A 673 -0.21 -16.48 14.74
N ILE A 674 -0.45 -16.08 13.48
CA ILE A 674 -1.09 -14.79 13.17
C ILE A 674 -2.41 -14.89 12.42
N HIS A 675 -2.84 -16.06 11.94
CA HIS A 675 -4.00 -16.18 11.04
C HIS A 675 -5.29 -15.52 11.55
N ASP A 676 -5.60 -15.66 12.85
CA ASP A 676 -6.80 -15.07 13.45
C ASP A 676 -6.78 -13.53 13.51
N ASN A 677 -5.59 -12.93 13.50
CA ASN A 677 -5.36 -11.51 13.78
C ASN A 677 -4.65 -10.79 12.60
N ASP A 678 -4.54 -11.45 11.44
CA ASP A 678 -3.83 -10.89 10.29
C ASP A 678 -4.68 -9.82 9.58
N THR A 679 -4.56 -8.60 10.06
CA THR A 679 -5.15 -7.41 9.41
C THR A 679 -4.26 -6.82 8.30
N THR A 680 -3.14 -7.50 7.99
CA THR A 680 -2.08 -7.04 7.09
C THR A 680 -1.97 -7.85 5.81
N ASN A 681 -2.74 -8.93 5.69
CA ASN A 681 -2.64 -9.90 4.59
C ASN A 681 -1.21 -10.47 4.45
N SER A 682 -0.52 -10.68 5.57
CA SER A 682 0.82 -11.28 5.60
C SER A 682 0.77 -12.80 5.52
N VAL A 683 -0.35 -13.43 5.93
CA VAL A 683 -0.53 -14.89 5.97
C VAL A 683 -0.42 -15.48 4.58
N VAL A 684 -1.02 -14.86 3.55
CA VAL A 684 -0.95 -15.38 2.18
C VAL A 684 0.49 -15.50 1.69
N GLY A 685 1.32 -14.47 1.91
CA GLY A 685 2.73 -14.50 1.51
C GLY A 685 3.54 -15.55 2.26
N LEU A 686 3.24 -15.78 3.55
CA LEU A 686 3.84 -16.86 4.32
C LEU A 686 3.43 -18.24 3.79
N LEU A 687 2.15 -18.45 3.49
CA LEU A 687 1.62 -19.71 2.96
C LEU A 687 2.17 -20.03 1.57
N GLU A 688 2.22 -19.04 0.67
CA GLU A 688 2.81 -19.19 -0.67
C GLU A 688 4.31 -19.51 -0.59
N THR A 689 5.04 -18.82 0.29
CA THR A 689 6.47 -19.09 0.51
C THR A 689 6.68 -20.48 1.10
N ALA A 690 5.83 -20.92 2.04
CA ALA A 690 5.90 -22.24 2.66
C ALA A 690 5.62 -23.37 1.67
N ASP A 691 4.61 -23.20 0.80
CA ASP A 691 4.26 -24.15 -0.25
C ASP A 691 5.42 -24.32 -1.25
N LEU A 692 6.00 -23.19 -1.70
CA LEU A 692 7.18 -23.18 -2.56
C LEU A 692 8.38 -23.85 -1.87
N ALA A 693 8.67 -23.48 -0.63
CA ALA A 693 9.79 -24.04 0.13
C ALA A 693 9.65 -25.55 0.32
N TYR A 694 8.46 -26.03 0.68
CA TYR A 694 8.17 -27.46 0.83
C TYR A 694 8.41 -28.21 -0.48
N SER A 695 7.94 -27.67 -1.62
CA SER A 695 8.14 -28.29 -2.94
C SER A 695 9.61 -28.38 -3.37
N HIS A 696 10.48 -27.55 -2.80
CA HIS A 696 11.92 -27.55 -3.04
C HIS A 696 12.73 -28.38 -2.02
N CYS A 697 12.09 -28.88 -0.96
CA CYS A 697 12.74 -29.81 -0.02
C CYS A 697 12.89 -31.20 -0.66
N PRO A 698 14.00 -31.93 -0.39
CA PRO A 698 14.16 -33.32 -0.82
C PRO A 698 13.00 -34.21 -0.34
N GLU A 699 12.50 -35.11 -1.19
CA GLU A 699 11.34 -35.96 -0.88
C GLU A 699 11.54 -36.82 0.38
N ASP A 700 12.77 -37.24 0.68
CA ASP A 700 13.12 -38.02 1.86
C ASP A 700 13.18 -37.21 3.17
N GLU A 701 13.30 -35.88 3.07
CA GLU A 701 13.27 -34.96 4.20
C GLU A 701 11.86 -34.37 4.44
N GLN A 702 10.96 -34.47 3.47
CA GLN A 702 9.62 -33.90 3.54
C GLN A 702 8.76 -34.55 4.65
N ASP A 703 8.32 -33.74 5.60
CA ASP A 703 7.34 -34.18 6.59
C ASP A 703 5.90 -34.06 6.04
N ARG A 704 5.23 -35.21 5.89
CA ARG A 704 3.86 -35.30 5.41
C ARG A 704 2.86 -34.65 6.37
N LEU A 705 3.10 -34.70 7.68
CA LEU A 705 2.19 -34.08 8.67
C LEU A 705 2.27 -32.56 8.60
N THR A 706 3.48 -32.00 8.48
CA THR A 706 3.68 -30.56 8.22
C THR A 706 2.96 -30.11 6.95
N TRP A 707 3.02 -30.89 5.87
CA TRP A 707 2.26 -30.60 4.65
C TRP A 707 0.74 -30.60 4.88
N ALA A 708 0.22 -31.60 5.59
CA ALA A 708 -1.20 -31.65 5.94
C ALA A 708 -1.63 -30.43 6.79
N HIS A 709 -0.75 -29.96 7.68
CA HIS A 709 -0.98 -28.74 8.45
C HIS A 709 -0.96 -27.48 7.57
N LEU A 710 0.02 -27.34 6.66
CA LEU A 710 0.07 -26.27 5.66
C LEU A 710 -1.21 -26.24 4.81
N GLN A 711 -1.67 -27.39 4.30
CA GLN A 711 -2.93 -27.45 3.55
C GLN A 711 -4.14 -27.03 4.37
N SER A 712 -4.11 -27.24 5.70
CA SER A 712 -5.19 -26.79 6.57
C SER A 712 -5.22 -25.27 6.70
N LEU A 713 -4.07 -24.64 6.84
CA LEU A 713 -3.95 -23.18 6.90
C LEU A 713 -4.36 -22.54 5.56
N LYS A 714 -3.93 -23.10 4.43
CA LYS A 714 -4.36 -22.69 3.08
C LYS A 714 -5.88 -22.83 2.91
N CYS A 715 -6.45 -23.97 3.34
CA CYS A 715 -7.89 -24.18 3.33
C CYS A 715 -8.62 -23.08 4.10
N MET A 716 -8.16 -22.73 5.32
CA MET A 716 -8.80 -21.69 6.12
C MET A 716 -8.69 -20.31 5.46
N TYR A 717 -7.53 -19.98 4.89
CA TYR A 717 -7.33 -18.75 4.14
C TYR A 717 -8.26 -18.67 2.93
N HIS A 718 -8.23 -19.67 2.05
CA HIS A 718 -9.09 -19.75 0.86
C HIS A 718 -10.57 -19.80 1.20
N PHE A 719 -10.95 -20.44 2.31
CA PHE A 719 -12.32 -20.41 2.79
C PHE A 719 -12.77 -18.97 3.15
N CYS A 720 -11.90 -18.20 3.81
CA CYS A 720 -12.17 -16.81 4.14
C CYS A 720 -12.23 -15.92 2.89
N THR A 721 -11.40 -16.17 1.87
CA THR A 721 -11.42 -15.43 0.60
C THR A 721 -12.50 -15.90 -0.38
N SER A 722 -13.42 -16.77 0.06
CA SER A 722 -14.55 -17.29 -0.73
C SER A 722 -14.14 -18.26 -1.85
N GLU A 723 -12.95 -18.84 -1.78
CA GLU A 723 -12.40 -19.82 -2.72
C GLU A 723 -12.73 -21.26 -2.29
N PHE A 724 -14.03 -21.56 -2.16
CA PHE A 724 -14.50 -22.80 -1.52
C PHE A 724 -14.03 -24.09 -2.20
N SER A 725 -13.90 -24.12 -3.52
CA SER A 725 -13.40 -25.30 -4.26
C SER A 725 -11.92 -25.56 -4.01
N ARG A 726 -11.10 -24.51 -3.85
CA ARG A 726 -9.69 -24.64 -3.45
C ARG A 726 -9.61 -25.11 -2.00
N SER A 727 -10.40 -24.51 -1.12
CA SER A 727 -10.52 -24.92 0.28
C SER A 727 -10.89 -26.40 0.44
N GLU A 728 -11.86 -26.90 -0.34
CA GLU A 728 -12.21 -28.33 -0.36
C GLU A 728 -11.03 -29.21 -0.78
N ARG A 729 -10.35 -28.85 -1.87
CA ARG A 729 -9.22 -29.61 -2.40
C ARG A 729 -8.09 -29.74 -1.39
N GLU A 730 -7.69 -28.61 -0.80
CA GLU A 730 -6.56 -28.55 0.15
C GLU A 730 -6.88 -29.34 1.42
N MET A 731 -8.08 -29.16 1.98
CA MET A 731 -8.48 -29.92 3.17
C MET A 731 -8.61 -31.42 2.89
N THR A 732 -9.06 -31.80 1.69
CA THR A 732 -9.12 -33.22 1.27
C THR A 732 -7.72 -33.83 1.26
N GLN A 733 -6.74 -33.17 0.62
CA GLN A 733 -5.34 -33.62 0.58
C GLN A 733 -4.73 -33.77 1.98
N GLY A 734 -4.97 -32.79 2.86
CA GLY A 734 -4.50 -32.85 4.24
C GLY A 734 -5.17 -33.95 5.06
N LEU A 735 -6.48 -34.17 4.87
CA LEU A 735 -7.25 -35.21 5.56
C LEU A 735 -6.79 -36.61 5.16
N GLU A 736 -6.55 -36.87 3.88
CA GLU A 736 -6.05 -38.16 3.38
C GLU A 736 -4.76 -38.57 4.08
N ILE A 737 -3.80 -37.64 4.18
CA ILE A 737 -2.53 -37.87 4.87
C ILE A 737 -2.75 -38.14 6.36
N ARG A 738 -3.61 -37.36 7.02
CA ARG A 738 -3.91 -37.53 8.44
C ARG A 738 -4.58 -38.87 8.73
N LEU A 739 -5.45 -39.36 7.84
CA LEU A 739 -6.10 -40.67 8.00
C LEU A 739 -5.09 -41.83 7.91
N GLU A 740 -3.98 -41.65 7.20
CA GLU A 740 -2.91 -42.65 7.12
C GLU A 740 -1.98 -42.64 8.35
N ILE A 741 -1.75 -41.48 8.95
CA ILE A 741 -0.69 -41.28 9.97
C ILE A 741 -1.25 -41.21 11.40
N LEU A 742 -2.41 -40.58 11.59
CA LEU A 742 -2.96 -40.29 12.92
C LEU A 742 -3.91 -41.39 13.42
N GLU A 743 -4.06 -41.46 14.73
CA GLU A 743 -5.01 -42.36 15.37
C GLU A 743 -6.47 -41.99 15.01
N PRO A 744 -7.40 -42.96 14.89
CA PRO A 744 -8.78 -42.69 14.44
C PRO A 744 -9.61 -41.70 15.28
N HIS A 745 -9.17 -41.42 16.51
CA HIS A 745 -9.82 -40.48 17.43
C HIS A 745 -9.02 -39.19 17.63
N ASP A 746 -8.01 -38.95 16.78
CA ASP A 746 -7.21 -37.74 16.82
C ASP A 746 -8.08 -36.51 16.52
N LEU A 747 -7.86 -35.46 17.30
CA LEU A 747 -8.59 -34.22 17.19
C LEU A 747 -8.40 -33.52 15.82
N LEU A 748 -7.21 -33.65 15.22
CA LEU A 748 -6.91 -33.06 13.91
C LEU A 748 -7.79 -33.66 12.81
N LEU A 749 -8.20 -34.92 12.94
CA LEU A 749 -9.18 -35.53 12.04
C LEU A 749 -10.55 -34.85 12.17
N ALA A 750 -11.01 -34.62 13.41
CA ALA A 750 -12.28 -33.92 13.64
C ALA A 750 -12.25 -32.51 13.01
N LEU A 751 -11.19 -31.74 13.25
CA LEU A 751 -11.00 -30.40 12.69
C LEU A 751 -11.01 -30.43 11.16
N SER A 752 -10.33 -31.41 10.56
CA SER A 752 -10.29 -31.59 9.11
C SER A 752 -11.68 -31.84 8.52
N TYR A 753 -12.45 -32.76 9.12
CA TYR A 753 -13.84 -33.02 8.73
C TYR A 753 -14.74 -31.78 8.86
N SER A 754 -14.52 -30.97 9.90
CA SER A 754 -15.30 -29.74 10.09
C SER A 754 -15.08 -28.75 8.95
N TRP A 755 -13.83 -28.44 8.64
CA TRP A 755 -13.48 -27.50 7.58
C TRP A 755 -13.91 -28.02 6.20
N LEU A 756 -13.70 -29.30 5.92
CA LEU A 756 -14.13 -29.91 4.67
C LEU A 756 -15.66 -29.87 4.51
N GLY A 757 -16.41 -30.23 5.56
CA GLY A 757 -17.87 -30.17 5.55
C GLY A 757 -18.42 -28.75 5.36
N MET A 758 -17.72 -27.74 5.88
CA MET A 758 -18.06 -26.33 5.63
C MET A 758 -17.78 -25.90 4.19
N ALA A 759 -16.61 -26.26 3.64
CA ALA A 759 -16.21 -25.94 2.27
C ALA A 759 -17.15 -26.58 1.23
N VAL A 760 -17.48 -27.86 1.42
CA VAL A 760 -18.45 -28.58 0.58
C VAL A 760 -19.85 -27.98 0.69
N GLY A 761 -20.32 -27.70 1.92
CA GLY A 761 -21.63 -27.08 2.12
C GLY A 761 -21.73 -25.64 1.58
N ALA A 762 -20.63 -24.89 1.51
CA ALA A 762 -20.58 -23.56 0.86
C ALA A 762 -20.76 -23.63 -0.66
N GLN A 763 -20.53 -24.78 -1.27
CA GLN A 763 -20.79 -25.05 -2.68
C GLN A 763 -22.20 -25.62 -2.93
N GLU A 764 -23.14 -25.40 -2.01
CA GLU A 764 -24.54 -25.89 -2.10
C GLU A 764 -24.69 -27.42 -2.04
N ARG A 765 -23.61 -28.18 -1.73
CA ARG A 765 -23.60 -29.63 -1.52
C ARG A 765 -23.91 -29.99 -0.05
N TYR A 766 -25.07 -29.54 0.44
CA TYR A 766 -25.38 -29.57 1.88
C TYR A 766 -25.43 -30.97 2.51
N GLU A 767 -25.96 -31.97 1.80
CA GLU A 767 -26.07 -33.35 2.32
C GLU A 767 -24.68 -33.99 2.50
N GLU A 768 -23.80 -33.81 1.52
CA GLU A 768 -22.41 -34.29 1.58
C GLU A 768 -21.61 -33.55 2.65
N GLY A 769 -21.77 -32.23 2.73
CA GLY A 769 -21.18 -31.43 3.80
C GLY A 769 -21.66 -31.86 5.19
N LEU A 770 -22.94 -32.23 5.32
CA LEU A 770 -23.50 -32.74 6.57
C LEU A 770 -22.88 -34.09 6.99
N ASP A 771 -22.72 -35.04 6.06
CA ASP A 771 -22.09 -36.34 6.35
C ASP A 771 -20.67 -36.15 6.93
N LEU A 772 -19.88 -35.25 6.33
CA LEU A 772 -18.54 -34.89 6.81
C LEU A 772 -18.57 -34.29 8.22
N LEU A 773 -19.47 -33.34 8.49
CA LEU A 773 -19.61 -32.74 9.83
C LEU A 773 -19.99 -33.78 10.88
N LEU A 774 -20.85 -34.74 10.54
CA LEU A 774 -21.26 -35.82 11.45
C LEU A 774 -20.11 -36.79 11.74
N LYS A 775 -19.24 -37.09 10.77
CA LYS A 775 -18.00 -37.85 11.00
C LYS A 775 -17.10 -37.17 12.03
N GLY A 776 -16.86 -35.86 11.87
CA GLY A 776 -16.06 -35.08 12.82
C GLY A 776 -16.68 -35.00 14.21
N ARG A 777 -18.02 -34.85 14.29
CA ARG A 777 -18.76 -34.83 15.56
C ARG A 777 -18.60 -36.13 16.34
N LYS A 778 -18.65 -37.28 15.67
CA LYS A 778 -18.47 -38.59 16.32
C LYS A 778 -17.11 -38.72 17.04
N ILE A 779 -16.07 -38.10 16.49
CA ILE A 779 -14.73 -38.05 17.12
C ILE A 779 -14.76 -37.16 18.38
N LEU A 780 -15.44 -36.02 18.32
CA LEU A 780 -15.59 -35.11 19.47
C LEU A 780 -16.47 -35.67 20.59
N GLU A 781 -17.45 -36.52 20.28
CA GLU A 781 -18.23 -37.22 21.31
C GLU A 781 -17.38 -38.26 22.08
N GLY A 782 -16.17 -38.57 21.60
CA GLY A 782 -15.18 -39.41 22.26
C GLY A 782 -14.26 -38.66 23.25
N PRO A 783 -13.18 -39.30 23.72
CA PRO A 783 -12.26 -38.73 24.72
C PRO A 783 -11.60 -37.41 24.31
N ALA A 784 -11.49 -37.15 22.99
CA ALA A 784 -10.81 -35.99 22.40
C ALA A 784 -11.64 -34.68 22.45
N GLY A 785 -12.96 -34.73 22.66
CA GLY A 785 -13.83 -33.54 22.54
C GLY A 785 -14.35 -32.95 23.85
N LYS A 786 -13.60 -33.05 24.95
CA LYS A 786 -13.96 -32.44 26.27
C LYS A 786 -13.92 -30.90 26.32
N ILE A 787 -13.97 -30.22 25.18
CA ILE A 787 -13.93 -28.75 25.10
C ILE A 787 -15.32 -28.25 24.64
N PRO A 788 -16.17 -27.76 25.57
CA PRO A 788 -17.54 -27.33 25.27
C PRO A 788 -17.65 -26.32 24.13
N THR A 789 -16.67 -25.40 24.01
CA THR A 789 -16.65 -24.38 22.95
C THR A 789 -16.54 -24.98 21.55
N ARG A 790 -15.84 -26.11 21.38
CA ARG A 790 -15.73 -26.79 20.08
C ARG A 790 -17.06 -27.43 19.68
N MET A 791 -17.70 -28.15 20.60
CA MET A 791 -19.02 -28.77 20.33
C MET A 791 -20.08 -27.74 19.91
N MET A 792 -20.04 -26.56 20.51
CA MET A 792 -20.91 -25.45 20.13
C MET A 792 -20.64 -24.93 18.72
N VAL A 793 -19.38 -24.70 18.34
CA VAL A 793 -19.01 -24.27 16.97
C VAL A 793 -19.46 -25.30 15.93
N TRP A 794 -19.28 -26.60 16.20
CA TRP A 794 -19.79 -27.66 15.35
C TRP A 794 -21.31 -27.62 15.20
N SER A 795 -22.01 -27.42 16.32
CA SER A 795 -23.47 -27.33 16.33
C SER A 795 -23.98 -26.21 15.41
N PHE A 796 -23.31 -25.05 15.42
CA PHE A 796 -23.62 -23.98 14.47
C PHE A 796 -23.37 -24.40 13.02
N ASN A 797 -22.20 -24.98 12.71
CA ASN A 797 -21.84 -25.40 11.36
C ASN A 797 -22.80 -26.49 10.81
N THR A 798 -23.21 -27.44 11.65
CA THR A 798 -24.14 -28.52 11.29
C THR A 798 -25.57 -27.99 11.10
N SER A 799 -26.04 -27.11 11.99
CA SER A 799 -27.40 -26.54 11.89
C SER A 799 -27.63 -25.80 10.57
N ARG A 800 -26.58 -25.18 10.02
CA ARG A 800 -26.61 -24.52 8.72
C ARG A 800 -27.00 -25.46 7.60
N ASN A 801 -26.30 -26.60 7.48
CA ASN A 801 -26.62 -27.55 6.42
C ASN A 801 -28.05 -28.07 6.56
N TYR A 802 -28.54 -28.29 7.79
CA TYR A 802 -29.93 -28.67 8.02
C TYR A 802 -30.92 -27.61 7.50
N TYR A 803 -30.82 -26.35 7.93
CA TYR A 803 -31.80 -25.34 7.52
C TYR A 803 -31.69 -24.97 6.03
N CYS A 804 -30.51 -25.07 5.41
CA CYS A 804 -30.37 -24.89 3.95
C CYS A 804 -31.08 -25.99 3.15
N MET A 805 -31.26 -27.18 3.75
CA MET A 805 -32.05 -28.28 3.18
C MET A 805 -33.54 -28.22 3.57
N GLY A 806 -33.98 -27.18 4.26
CA GLY A 806 -35.35 -27.05 4.77
C GLY A 806 -35.66 -27.91 6.01
N ARG A 807 -34.65 -28.53 6.61
CA ARG A 807 -34.76 -29.36 7.83
C ARG A 807 -34.70 -28.48 9.07
N PHE A 808 -35.75 -27.68 9.27
CA PHE A 808 -35.76 -26.62 10.28
C PHE A 808 -35.83 -27.14 11.72
N GLU A 809 -36.51 -28.27 11.96
CA GLU A 809 -36.66 -28.84 13.31
C GLU A 809 -35.31 -29.33 13.85
N GLU A 810 -34.53 -30.06 13.04
CA GLU A 810 -33.20 -30.52 13.43
C GLU A 810 -32.22 -29.36 13.63
N ALA A 811 -32.32 -28.32 12.79
CA ALA A 811 -31.53 -27.10 12.97
C ALA A 811 -31.88 -26.39 14.28
N GLU A 812 -33.17 -26.27 14.61
CA GLU A 812 -33.65 -25.60 15.81
C GLU A 812 -33.27 -26.34 17.10
N ASP A 813 -33.40 -27.66 17.15
CA ASP A 813 -32.97 -28.47 18.31
C ASP A 813 -31.47 -28.29 18.58
N LEU A 814 -30.65 -28.34 17.52
CA LEU A 814 -29.21 -28.23 17.63
C LEU A 814 -28.78 -26.83 18.07
N LEU A 815 -29.38 -25.78 17.49
CA LEU A 815 -29.09 -24.39 17.86
C LEU A 815 -29.55 -24.05 19.27
N SER A 816 -30.67 -24.61 19.74
CA SER A 816 -31.17 -24.37 21.10
C SER A 816 -30.19 -24.90 22.15
N LYS A 817 -29.63 -26.09 21.93
CA LYS A 817 -28.58 -26.67 22.79
C LYS A 817 -27.30 -25.84 22.75
N ALA A 818 -26.91 -25.38 21.58
CA ALA A 818 -25.71 -24.56 21.41
C ALA A 818 -25.84 -23.18 22.08
N LEU A 819 -27.02 -22.55 22.00
CA LEU A 819 -27.29 -21.27 22.67
C LEU A 819 -27.27 -21.41 24.19
N ALA A 820 -27.91 -22.46 24.74
CA ALA A 820 -27.85 -22.71 26.18
C ALA A 820 -26.41 -22.90 26.69
N ALA A 821 -25.58 -23.61 25.92
CA ALA A 821 -24.15 -23.74 26.23
C ALA A 821 -23.38 -22.40 26.11
N ALA A 822 -23.75 -21.55 25.16
CA ALA A 822 -23.17 -20.20 25.02
C ALA A 822 -23.51 -19.30 26.22
N GLU A 823 -24.76 -19.38 26.70
CA GLU A 823 -25.23 -18.67 27.89
C GLU A 823 -24.51 -19.12 29.16
N GLU A 824 -24.28 -20.43 29.31
CA GLU A 824 -23.50 -20.96 30.43
C GLU A 824 -22.02 -20.53 30.39
N LEU A 825 -21.42 -20.46 29.20
CA LEU A 825 -20.04 -20.01 29.01
C LEU A 825 -19.86 -18.51 29.33
N GLY A 826 -20.89 -17.69 29.10
CA GLY A 826 -20.87 -16.24 29.34
C GLY A 826 -19.98 -15.43 28.37
N GLY A 827 -19.49 -16.05 27.29
CA GLY A 827 -18.65 -15.39 26.29
C GLY A 827 -19.48 -14.62 25.25
N TRP A 828 -19.20 -13.32 25.07
CA TRP A 828 -19.95 -12.45 24.14
C TRP A 828 -19.94 -12.97 22.70
N TYR A 829 -18.80 -13.54 22.25
CA TYR A 829 -18.62 -13.98 20.88
C TYR A 829 -19.54 -15.15 20.55
N GLN A 830 -19.53 -16.17 21.42
CA GLN A 830 -20.34 -17.36 21.27
C GLN A 830 -21.84 -17.04 21.32
N LEU A 831 -22.23 -16.14 22.24
CA LEU A 831 -23.60 -15.64 22.35
C LEU A 831 -24.04 -14.88 21.09
N ALA A 832 -23.26 -13.89 20.66
CA ALA A 832 -23.57 -13.10 19.47
C ALA A 832 -23.69 -13.99 18.22
N TYR A 833 -22.77 -14.94 18.05
CA TYR A 833 -22.77 -15.89 16.95
C TYR A 833 -24.00 -16.81 16.97
N ALA A 834 -24.38 -17.33 18.15
CA ALA A 834 -25.58 -18.16 18.31
C ALA A 834 -26.85 -17.40 17.91
N HIS A 835 -27.04 -16.18 18.42
CA HIS A 835 -28.20 -15.35 18.06
C HIS A 835 -28.23 -14.99 16.57
N LEU A 836 -27.07 -14.72 15.95
CA LEU A 836 -27.01 -14.44 14.50
C LEU A 836 -27.37 -15.67 13.66
N THR A 837 -26.97 -16.86 14.11
CA THR A 837 -27.32 -18.12 13.43
C THR A 837 -28.82 -18.42 13.58
N PHE A 838 -29.39 -18.16 14.76
CA PHE A 838 -30.84 -18.21 14.96
C PHE A 838 -31.59 -17.19 14.10
N ALA A 839 -31.08 -15.97 13.99
CA ALA A 839 -31.66 -14.99 13.08
C ALA A 839 -31.67 -15.53 11.65
N SER A 840 -30.62 -16.22 11.18
CA SER A 840 -30.60 -16.86 9.85
C SER A 840 -31.71 -17.89 9.71
N LEU A 841 -31.79 -18.83 10.66
CA LEU A 841 -32.85 -19.84 10.71
C LEU A 841 -34.26 -19.20 10.68
N ARG A 842 -34.53 -18.21 11.53
CA ARG A 842 -35.86 -17.57 11.60
C ARG A 842 -36.22 -16.81 10.34
N THR A 843 -35.25 -16.13 9.72
CA THR A 843 -35.44 -15.50 8.41
C THR A 843 -35.76 -16.52 7.31
N ARG A 844 -35.24 -17.76 7.39
CA ARG A 844 -35.58 -18.85 6.46
C ARG A 844 -36.99 -19.40 6.64
N MET A 845 -37.44 -19.44 7.88
CA MET A 845 -38.79 -19.86 8.24
C MET A 845 -39.85 -18.77 7.98
N ASP A 846 -39.47 -17.63 7.40
CA ASP A 846 -40.30 -16.44 7.24
C ASP A 846 -40.85 -15.87 8.56
N ARG A 847 -40.17 -16.16 9.68
CA ARG A 847 -40.50 -15.66 11.03
C ARG A 847 -39.72 -14.37 11.29
N LEU A 848 -40.06 -13.31 10.57
CA LEU A 848 -39.27 -12.07 10.52
C LEU A 848 -39.20 -11.33 11.87
N ASP A 849 -40.26 -11.37 12.68
CA ASP A 849 -40.26 -10.73 14.01
C ASP A 849 -39.33 -11.43 14.99
N ASP A 850 -39.30 -12.76 14.97
CA ASP A 850 -38.36 -13.54 15.78
C ASP A 850 -36.92 -13.31 15.31
N ALA A 851 -36.70 -13.27 13.99
CA ALA A 851 -35.39 -12.93 13.43
C ALA A 851 -34.92 -11.54 13.89
N ASN A 852 -35.80 -10.54 13.86
CA ASN A 852 -35.50 -9.19 14.33
C ASN A 852 -35.21 -9.17 15.84
N SER A 853 -35.91 -9.98 16.64
CA SER A 853 -35.62 -10.13 18.07
C SER A 853 -34.21 -10.65 18.31
N HIS A 854 -33.79 -11.72 17.61
CA HIS A 854 -32.42 -12.24 17.73
C HIS A 854 -31.36 -11.21 17.28
N VAL A 855 -31.61 -10.49 16.18
CA VAL A 855 -30.72 -9.40 15.71
C VAL A 855 -30.58 -8.30 16.76
N ASN A 856 -31.67 -7.86 17.38
CA ASN A 856 -31.63 -6.84 18.43
C ASN A 856 -30.87 -7.30 19.67
N THR A 857 -31.05 -8.57 20.06
CA THR A 857 -30.25 -9.17 21.15
C THR A 857 -28.76 -9.17 20.80
N THR A 858 -28.38 -9.58 19.60
CA THR A 858 -26.99 -9.52 19.14
C THR A 858 -26.46 -8.09 19.18
N LYS A 859 -27.22 -7.11 18.67
CA LYS A 859 -26.83 -5.70 18.67
C LYS A 859 -26.52 -5.21 20.09
N HIS A 860 -27.40 -5.55 21.05
CA HIS A 860 -27.19 -5.24 22.46
C HIS A 860 -25.93 -5.91 23.04
N ILE A 861 -25.71 -7.20 22.75
CA ILE A 861 -24.49 -7.92 23.17
C ILE A 861 -23.25 -7.20 22.63
N LEU A 862 -23.21 -6.89 21.34
CA LEU A 862 -22.05 -6.26 20.70
C LEU A 862 -21.78 -4.85 21.22
N GLU A 863 -22.82 -4.07 21.50
CA GLU A 863 -22.71 -2.71 22.02
C GLU A 863 -22.20 -2.69 23.48
N THR A 864 -22.64 -3.65 24.30
CA THR A 864 -22.33 -3.73 25.74
C THR A 864 -21.06 -4.53 26.07
N SER A 865 -20.59 -5.41 25.19
CA SER A 865 -19.42 -6.29 25.43
C SER A 865 -18.07 -5.64 25.15
N GLY A 866 -18.04 -4.32 25.04
CA GLY A 866 -16.83 -3.54 24.81
C GLY A 866 -16.36 -3.49 23.36
N ILE A 867 -15.21 -2.84 23.14
CA ILE A 867 -14.74 -2.44 21.81
C ILE A 867 -14.44 -3.63 20.90
N ALA A 868 -13.91 -4.75 21.43
CA ALA A 868 -13.63 -5.93 20.61
C ALA A 868 -14.90 -6.50 19.97
N ALA A 869 -16.03 -6.40 20.67
CA ALA A 869 -17.31 -6.83 20.12
C ALA A 869 -17.81 -5.85 19.04
N ARG A 870 -17.75 -4.54 19.31
CA ARG A 870 -18.20 -3.48 18.38
C ARG A 870 -17.42 -3.45 17.07
N PHE A 871 -16.13 -3.80 17.10
CA PHE A 871 -15.22 -3.85 15.95
C PHE A 871 -14.91 -5.28 15.48
N SER A 872 -15.85 -6.20 15.67
CA SER A 872 -15.74 -7.55 15.11
C SER A 872 -16.45 -7.66 13.77
N TRP A 873 -16.08 -8.67 12.97
CA TRP A 873 -16.82 -9.04 11.77
C TRP A 873 -18.30 -9.39 12.07
N LEU A 874 -18.60 -9.85 13.29
CA LEU A 874 -19.98 -10.08 13.77
C LEU A 874 -20.80 -8.79 13.84
N SER A 875 -20.17 -7.63 14.05
CA SER A 875 -20.83 -6.32 14.04
C SER A 875 -21.28 -5.91 12.64
N SER A 876 -20.42 -6.08 11.64
CA SER A 876 -20.78 -5.91 10.22
C SER A 876 -21.88 -6.90 9.83
N TYR A 877 -21.74 -8.18 10.22
CA TYR A 877 -22.75 -9.19 9.92
C TYR A 877 -24.09 -8.92 10.61
N CYS A 878 -24.10 -8.47 11.85
CA CYS A 878 -25.33 -8.10 12.57
C CYS A 878 -26.07 -6.95 11.87
N ALA A 879 -25.36 -5.90 11.46
CA ALA A 879 -25.95 -4.80 10.70
C ALA A 879 -26.48 -5.27 9.33
N TYR A 880 -25.75 -6.14 8.63
CA TYR A 880 -26.22 -6.75 7.38
C TYR A 880 -27.54 -7.51 7.61
N ARG A 881 -27.61 -8.32 8.68
CA ARG A 881 -28.81 -9.09 9.02
C ARG A 881 -29.98 -8.21 9.44
N ALA A 882 -29.73 -7.13 10.18
CA ALA A 882 -30.74 -6.11 10.47
C ALA A 882 -31.31 -5.50 9.19
N GLY A 883 -30.44 -5.17 8.24
CA GLY A 883 -30.80 -4.67 6.92
C GLY A 883 -31.63 -5.65 6.10
N ASP A 884 -31.22 -6.92 6.02
CA ASP A 884 -31.98 -7.96 5.29
C ASP A 884 -33.38 -8.20 5.88
N VAL A 885 -33.49 -8.28 7.20
CA VAL A 885 -34.78 -8.42 7.88
C VAL A 885 -35.66 -7.18 7.64
N ALA A 886 -35.09 -5.97 7.73
CA ALA A 886 -35.81 -4.73 7.46
C ALA A 886 -36.31 -4.65 6.01
N MET A 887 -35.50 -5.06 5.02
CA MET A 887 -35.91 -5.14 3.62
C MET A 887 -37.11 -6.07 3.45
N LYS A 888 -37.07 -7.27 4.04
CA LYS A 888 -38.18 -8.25 3.98
C LYS A 888 -39.46 -7.77 4.67
N GLN A 889 -39.32 -6.94 5.71
CA GLN A 889 -40.43 -6.29 6.40
C GLN A 889 -40.95 -5.03 5.69
N GLY A 890 -40.30 -4.58 4.60
CA GLY A 890 -40.66 -3.34 3.90
C GLY A 890 -40.24 -2.04 4.61
N ARG A 891 -39.37 -2.10 5.62
CA ARG A 891 -38.83 -0.94 6.35
C ARG A 891 -37.64 -0.35 5.58
N VAL A 892 -37.91 0.35 4.48
CA VAL A 892 -36.89 0.82 3.52
C VAL A 892 -35.80 1.67 4.17
N GLN A 893 -36.15 2.67 4.99
CA GLN A 893 -35.14 3.56 5.59
C GLN A 893 -34.22 2.83 6.58
N ASP A 894 -34.79 1.91 7.37
CA ASP A 894 -34.00 1.09 8.29
C ASP A 894 -33.06 0.15 7.54
N ALA A 895 -33.53 -0.41 6.42
CA ALA A 895 -32.71 -1.23 5.53
C ALA A 895 -31.52 -0.45 4.97
N ILE A 896 -31.74 0.77 4.47
CA ILE A 896 -30.67 1.64 3.94
C ILE A 896 -29.64 1.92 5.04
N ASN A 897 -30.09 2.36 6.21
CA ASN A 897 -29.19 2.73 7.32
C ASN A 897 -28.35 1.53 7.83
N GLU A 898 -28.98 0.36 8.00
CA GLU A 898 -28.29 -0.81 8.56
C GLU A 898 -27.37 -1.49 7.52
N THR A 899 -27.73 -1.49 6.24
CA THR A 899 -26.85 -2.02 5.17
C THR A 899 -25.67 -1.09 4.88
N GLU A 900 -25.86 0.24 4.92
CA GLU A 900 -24.77 1.21 4.89
C GLU A 900 -23.80 0.96 6.05
N ARG A 901 -24.34 0.86 7.28
CA ARG A 901 -23.57 0.55 8.49
C ARG A 901 -22.81 -0.78 8.34
N ALA A 902 -23.42 -1.80 7.75
CA ALA A 902 -22.78 -3.10 7.52
C ALA A 902 -21.56 -2.99 6.61
N ALA A 903 -21.69 -2.29 5.48
CA ALA A 903 -20.60 -2.06 4.53
C ALA A 903 -19.47 -1.22 5.16
N THR A 904 -19.84 -0.16 5.89
CA THR A 904 -18.87 0.72 6.56
C THR A 904 -18.10 -0.01 7.65
N ILE A 905 -18.78 -0.75 8.54
CA ILE A 905 -18.10 -1.59 9.55
C ILE A 905 -17.25 -2.66 8.86
N GLY A 906 -17.77 -3.26 7.78
CA GLY A 906 -17.06 -4.27 6.99
C GLY A 906 -15.70 -3.79 6.50
N ARG A 907 -15.64 -2.57 5.94
CA ARG A 907 -14.37 -1.93 5.53
C ARG A 907 -13.48 -1.64 6.75
N LEU A 908 -14.07 -1.03 7.78
CA LEU A 908 -13.38 -0.62 9.00
C LEU A 908 -12.68 -1.76 9.74
N VAL A 909 -13.26 -2.96 9.76
CA VAL A 909 -12.70 -4.14 10.43
C VAL A 909 -12.04 -5.12 9.44
N LYS A 910 -11.98 -4.73 8.14
CA LYS A 910 -11.44 -5.55 7.04
C LYS A 910 -12.01 -6.97 7.03
N VAL A 911 -13.34 -7.08 7.05
CA VAL A 911 -13.98 -8.38 6.88
C VAL A 911 -13.52 -9.03 5.55
N PRO A 912 -13.51 -10.37 5.47
CA PRO A 912 -13.16 -11.04 4.24
C PRO A 912 -13.95 -10.50 3.03
N ILE A 913 -13.28 -10.43 1.88
CA ILE A 913 -13.75 -9.66 0.72
C ILE A 913 -15.13 -10.09 0.22
N GLY A 914 -15.47 -11.38 0.29
CA GLY A 914 -16.80 -11.88 -0.06
C GLY A 914 -17.90 -11.34 0.86
N ILE A 915 -17.61 -11.18 2.17
CA ILE A 915 -18.55 -10.59 3.13
C ILE A 915 -18.73 -9.09 2.84
N LEU A 916 -17.63 -8.38 2.59
CA LEU A 916 -17.69 -6.96 2.25
C LEU A 916 -18.50 -6.73 0.97
N CYS A 917 -18.24 -7.51 -0.07
CA CYS A 917 -18.97 -7.48 -1.33
C CYS A 917 -20.48 -7.66 -1.11
N ARG A 918 -20.87 -8.65 -0.30
CA ARG A 918 -22.27 -8.89 0.05
C ARG A 918 -22.92 -7.72 0.78
N CYS A 919 -22.20 -7.08 1.70
CA CYS A 919 -22.70 -5.91 2.42
C CYS A 919 -22.94 -4.73 1.47
N ILE A 920 -22.01 -4.47 0.55
CA ILE A 920 -22.14 -3.39 -0.46
C ILE A 920 -23.30 -3.69 -1.42
N HIS A 921 -23.46 -4.94 -1.87
CA HIS A 921 -24.60 -5.34 -2.71
C HIS A 921 -25.93 -5.17 -1.99
N ALA A 922 -26.01 -5.57 -0.71
CA ALA A 922 -27.20 -5.36 0.10
C ALA A 922 -27.53 -3.87 0.28
N TYR A 923 -26.51 -3.01 0.40
CA TYR A 923 -26.70 -1.57 0.46
C TYR A 923 -27.25 -0.99 -0.84
N SER A 924 -26.67 -1.38 -1.99
CA SER A 924 -27.21 -1.02 -3.31
C SER A 924 -28.68 -1.43 -3.45
N LYS A 925 -29.02 -2.65 -3.00
CA LYS A 925 -30.40 -3.14 -3.04
C LYS A 925 -31.33 -2.30 -2.17
N ALA A 926 -30.93 -1.99 -0.93
CA ALA A 926 -31.73 -1.15 -0.05
C ALA A 926 -31.96 0.24 -0.64
N LEU A 927 -30.94 0.86 -1.24
CA LEU A 927 -31.04 2.15 -1.94
C LEU A 927 -31.98 2.08 -3.14
N SER A 928 -31.98 0.97 -3.89
CA SER A 928 -32.85 0.80 -5.07
C SER A 928 -34.35 0.78 -4.74
N LEU A 929 -34.70 0.52 -3.47
CA LEU A 929 -36.08 0.60 -2.98
C LEU A 929 -36.55 2.05 -2.77
N ASP A 930 -35.64 3.03 -2.75
CA ASP A 930 -35.93 4.46 -2.71
C ASP A 930 -35.70 5.10 -4.10
N PRO A 931 -36.76 5.54 -4.81
CA PRO A 931 -36.64 6.17 -6.12
C PRO A 931 -35.75 7.42 -6.15
N ALA A 932 -35.57 8.13 -5.04
CA ALA A 932 -34.73 9.33 -4.96
C ALA A 932 -33.22 9.01 -4.96
N ARG A 933 -32.84 7.74 -4.73
CA ARG A 933 -31.46 7.29 -4.51
C ARG A 933 -30.92 6.41 -5.65
N LYS A 934 -31.52 6.45 -6.84
CA LYS A 934 -31.15 5.55 -7.95
C LYS A 934 -29.70 5.65 -8.42
N GLU A 935 -29.17 6.87 -8.52
CA GLU A 935 -27.77 7.07 -8.94
C GLU A 935 -26.80 6.51 -7.89
N GLU A 936 -27.10 6.72 -6.61
CA GLU A 936 -26.33 6.18 -5.49
C GLU A 936 -26.41 4.63 -5.46
N ALA A 937 -27.59 4.07 -5.71
CA ALA A 937 -27.79 2.62 -5.79
C ALA A 937 -26.93 1.99 -6.91
N GLU A 938 -26.87 2.62 -8.09
CA GLU A 938 -26.06 2.14 -9.21
C GLU A 938 -24.56 2.28 -8.93
N TYR A 939 -24.13 3.38 -8.29
CA TYR A 939 -22.74 3.52 -7.86
C TYR A 939 -22.33 2.40 -6.90
N GLN A 940 -23.12 2.13 -5.87
CA GLN A 940 -22.83 1.04 -4.92
C GLN A 940 -22.88 -0.34 -5.60
N ARG A 941 -23.74 -0.52 -6.62
CA ARG A 941 -23.78 -1.74 -7.42
C ARG A 941 -22.48 -1.94 -8.19
N GLN A 942 -21.98 -0.90 -8.83
CA GLN A 942 -20.70 -0.91 -9.54
C GLN A 942 -19.54 -1.18 -8.59
N GLU A 943 -19.57 -0.59 -7.38
CA GLU A 943 -18.58 -0.86 -6.36
C GLU A 943 -18.62 -2.33 -5.89
N ALA A 944 -19.81 -2.90 -5.66
CA ALA A 944 -19.94 -4.33 -5.35
C ALA A 944 -19.36 -5.21 -6.46
N ARG A 945 -19.56 -4.86 -7.74
CA ARG A 945 -18.93 -5.54 -8.88
C ARG A 945 -17.41 -5.42 -8.85
N ARG A 946 -16.88 -4.23 -8.62
CA ARG A 946 -15.43 -3.96 -8.53
C ARG A 946 -14.76 -4.72 -7.39
N VAL A 947 -15.46 -4.86 -6.26
CA VAL A 947 -14.97 -5.67 -5.13
C VAL A 947 -15.07 -7.16 -5.45
N ARG A 948 -16.16 -7.63 -6.08
CA ARG A 948 -16.29 -9.03 -6.51
C ARG A 948 -15.20 -9.44 -7.51
N SER A 949 -14.81 -8.56 -8.43
CA SER A 949 -13.75 -8.86 -9.41
C SER A 949 -12.36 -9.01 -8.79
N GLN A 950 -12.17 -8.57 -7.54
CA GLN A 950 -10.91 -8.77 -6.80
C GLN A 950 -10.84 -10.14 -6.12
N ILE A 951 -11.94 -10.89 -6.07
CA ILE A 951 -11.95 -12.25 -5.52
C ILE A 951 -11.28 -13.17 -6.54
N LEU A 952 -10.06 -13.60 -6.23
CA LEU A 952 -9.33 -14.62 -6.98
C LEU A 952 -10.05 -15.97 -6.78
N GLY A 953 -10.27 -16.77 -7.82
CA GLY A 953 -10.86 -18.13 -7.68
C GLY A 953 -12.02 -18.44 -8.61
N ASP A 954 -12.79 -19.49 -8.29
CA ASP A 954 -13.93 -19.98 -9.10
C ASP A 954 -14.95 -18.87 -9.32
N HIS A 955 -14.77 -18.17 -10.44
CA HIS A 955 -15.69 -17.20 -10.97
C HIS A 955 -16.99 -17.93 -11.28
N GLY A 956 -17.92 -17.95 -10.32
CA GLY A 956 -19.32 -17.84 -10.71
C GLY A 956 -19.39 -16.69 -11.71
N ASP A 957 -19.93 -16.98 -12.89
CA ASP A 957 -19.99 -16.10 -14.07
C ASP A 957 -19.95 -14.62 -13.64
N LEU A 958 -18.86 -13.91 -13.98
CA LEU A 958 -18.70 -12.50 -13.60
C LEU A 958 -19.82 -11.65 -14.23
N ASP A 959 -20.49 -12.18 -15.25
CA ASP A 959 -21.67 -11.61 -15.89
C ASP A 959 -22.99 -11.99 -15.18
N ASP A 960 -22.99 -12.95 -14.23
CA ASP A 960 -24.14 -13.28 -13.38
C ASP A 960 -24.31 -12.23 -12.27
N GLU A 961 -25.24 -11.32 -12.50
CA GLU A 961 -25.61 -10.24 -11.59
C GLU A 961 -26.76 -10.59 -10.64
N SER A 962 -27.12 -11.87 -10.53
CA SER A 962 -28.20 -12.29 -9.65
C SER A 962 -27.82 -12.12 -8.18
N ASP A 963 -28.84 -11.92 -7.32
CA ASP A 963 -28.67 -11.96 -5.86
C ASP A 963 -27.95 -13.26 -5.41
N ARG A 964 -28.21 -14.36 -6.11
CA ARG A 964 -27.59 -15.66 -5.85
C ARG A 964 -26.08 -15.63 -6.03
N ALA A 965 -25.57 -14.86 -7.00
CA ALA A 965 -24.14 -14.75 -7.24
C ALA A 965 -23.40 -14.08 -6.08
N PHE A 966 -24.00 -13.10 -5.42
CA PHE A 966 -23.45 -12.45 -4.22
C PHE A 966 -23.63 -13.30 -2.96
N ASP A 967 -24.76 -13.99 -2.83
CA ASP A 967 -25.00 -14.91 -1.71
C ASP A 967 -24.02 -16.09 -1.72
N ARG A 968 -23.58 -16.54 -2.90
CA ARG A 968 -22.56 -17.60 -3.06
C ARG A 968 -21.18 -17.24 -2.53
N LEU A 969 -20.90 -15.96 -2.27
CA LEU A 969 -19.59 -15.52 -1.76
C LEU A 969 -19.41 -15.77 -0.27
N VAL A 970 -20.46 -16.12 0.49
CA VAL A 970 -20.38 -16.13 1.96
C VAL A 970 -20.92 -17.41 2.57
N LYS A 971 -20.18 -17.97 3.53
CA LYS A 971 -20.57 -19.16 4.31
C LYS A 971 -21.95 -19.04 4.97
N MET A 972 -22.33 -17.89 5.52
CA MET A 972 -23.34 -17.82 6.59
C MET A 972 -24.80 -17.85 6.14
N ASP A 973 -25.11 -17.60 4.85
CA ASP A 973 -26.50 -17.57 4.39
C ASP A 973 -26.56 -17.70 2.85
N HIS A 974 -26.94 -18.88 2.32
CA HIS A 974 -27.18 -19.08 0.88
C HIS A 974 -28.67 -19.21 0.62
N ARG A 975 -29.27 -18.28 -0.13
CA ARG A 975 -30.72 -18.24 -0.45
C ARG A 975 -31.27 -19.55 -0.99
#